data_AF-A0A2E7JEF0-F1
#
_entry.id   AF-A0A2E7JEF0-F1
#
_cell.length_a   1.000
_cell.length_b   1.000
_cell.length_c   1.000
_cell.angle_alpha   90.00
_cell.angle_beta   90.00
_cell.angle_gamma   90.00
#
_symmetry.space_group_name_H-M   'P 1'
#
loop_
_entity.id
_entity.type
_entity.pdbx_description
1 polymer ?
#
loop_
_entity_poly.entity_id
_entity_poly.type
_entity_poly.pdbx_seq_one_letter_code
_entity_poly.pdbx_strand_id
1 'polypeptide(L)'
;MKKSLIIACTSLVLVACGDKETQTLLGGTMVEGPNGTFLAPFLSASVEYSYPADGQINVPPVTDLVLRFTVPVDDPLLVEKLVLVDGSGNNVAIESVRTVDGGRGLVATPAEELSPGTDYSLTFDGVLGSGANAIASPNATGPEGIQFSTRPEATGPLSLTSVDDDFGVLELLPDGNNFEVMDFSTFRFLFTQPVDPESVEYGVNVRILDANNNLVPADIILKHQSMTIDPCTVSLASECGTEGDRLNPGESYRLELVDVRPLNDDGTTGINYSLDFVPRDTGPSSILIQDIVDSENSEISPLNEALVNGVVLNSVLQGVTDLSQQTGTLNAELAYAVNFPGNQPVPLRIARGSTLLSSSLDVKINGNVPLLDAATGLPQETGSVIVTFISDASGYLYPNPYTDNPEAQRHIRLFMDVSMNTAASQPNASLSQDLMRVELVGLAQVRNGLLEINSIGIVEPNILGQDVGNATIAFKLLAETNDQIERLFDQEQNQAPNIPPRLVSWVPGFENAIPATRQSMQRPGDPIILNFDQPLRRQSGELVIVEENGVRIPTESIESRIDGTVLTVQIRGGLKPAAEYVVTTTSRLQNLEGSPALADILTFTMPATQQTDQEVKVSPLALTTYPGFPCVSTATLSDIFPLPPEQPNHGQCVVSENTPAEVENQTLPLTTMPADRPIAVIFSQVMDIDSINLNTSFKVERVSEDGEITPVSGRLEKARQRIRFFPENAWEEGQVYRYTMASAHADSVNDTVCDELDIICSDAGLPLQTDLLVDSEDFGGPDMVIYFRGSAPQESVFTPLRNYPVRDANANYVVDCGEPCLEPSTSPITASGDVLPSENAAILTVVNGEATLLNETLSLPARNGCDPLGDDCPDNKAVFQTLALNTEVIGPTVDPETGQQAVKVHLYPMLLATTPTSVFLPVLGEQTTGTQILRMRYTTPTEDNPMGLVPGMIVTGDNGQPIFKTEVTLALDSPNLALPDGGEILSHNLYNYPLPLTLVGDITFFDDGRMQIEQRNQNVPPINVLVNLDIESTLGPVGSTVDDLVNAITIFTGDLTESLDPVTCGATDVPLLGIFADVLCTENESDEVASLLIPLEIQEEDLYLNFISLPIKEAPEVRR
;
A
#
# COMPACT_ATOMS: atom_id res chain seq x y z
N MET A 1 25.92 75.28 59.40
CA MET A 1 24.54 75.61 59.84
C MET A 1 23.61 74.55 59.28
N LYS A 2 23.20 73.57 60.10
CA LYS A 2 21.80 73.24 60.49
C LYS A 2 20.86 72.97 59.29
N LYS A 3 20.58 71.71 58.92
CA LYS A 3 19.61 70.71 59.46
C LYS A 3 18.14 70.93 59.03
N SER A 4 17.54 69.89 58.44
CA SER A 4 16.18 69.29 58.63
C SER A 4 15.83 68.53 57.32
N LEU A 5 15.62 67.21 57.19
CA LEU A 5 15.01 66.12 57.98
C LEU A 5 13.56 66.35 58.38
N ILE A 6 12.62 65.69 57.67
CA ILE A 6 11.39 65.11 58.23
C ILE A 6 11.07 63.79 57.49
N ILE A 7 11.12 62.69 58.25
CA ILE A 7 10.43 61.41 58.03
C ILE A 7 9.45 61.27 59.21
N ALA A 8 8.20 60.88 58.96
CA ALA A 8 7.28 60.10 59.83
C ALA A 8 5.90 60.05 59.11
N CYS A 9 5.37 58.91 58.63
CA CYS A 9 4.70 57.80 59.37
C CYS A 9 3.66 58.32 60.39
N THR A 10 2.41 57.87 60.47
CA THR A 10 1.83 56.51 60.29
C THR A 10 0.30 56.55 60.52
N SER A 11 -0.48 55.65 59.90
CA SER A 11 -1.54 54.74 60.46
C SER A 11 -2.53 54.29 59.36
N LEU A 12 -2.45 53.06 58.80
CA LEU A 12 -3.05 51.75 59.21
C LEU A 12 -4.58 51.76 59.34
N VAL A 13 -5.35 50.87 58.69
CA VAL A 13 -5.69 49.45 59.05
C VAL A 13 -6.35 48.75 57.81
N LEU A 14 -5.84 47.64 57.21
CA LEU A 14 -6.10 46.17 57.41
C LEU A 14 -7.60 45.75 57.39
N VAL A 15 -8.16 44.69 56.76
CA VAL A 15 -7.74 43.40 56.14
C VAL A 15 -8.95 42.77 55.39
N ALA A 16 -8.70 42.04 54.28
CA ALA A 16 -9.24 40.69 53.93
C ALA A 16 -8.69 40.24 52.54
N CYS A 17 -7.58 39.46 52.51
CA CYS A 17 -7.46 38.03 52.08
C CYS A 17 -7.84 37.75 50.60
N GLY A 18 -6.99 37.28 49.68
CA GLY A 18 -5.62 36.73 49.72
C GLY A 18 -4.98 36.52 48.32
N ASP A 19 -3.63 36.41 48.35
CA ASP A 19 -2.58 35.88 47.44
C ASP A 19 -2.68 36.05 45.90
N LYS A 20 -1.83 36.88 45.25
CA LYS A 20 -0.42 36.73 44.76
C LYS A 20 -0.32 35.92 43.45
N GLU A 21 0.33 36.33 42.35
CA GLU A 21 1.14 37.51 41.96
C GLU A 21 1.20 37.52 40.41
N THR A 22 0.55 38.50 39.75
CA THR A 22 0.88 38.99 38.39
C THR A 22 0.47 40.46 38.35
N GLN A 23 1.41 41.37 38.59
CA GLN A 23 1.20 42.79 38.32
C GLN A 23 1.85 43.13 36.98
N THR A 24 1.04 43.13 35.93
CA THR A 24 1.39 43.75 34.66
C THR A 24 1.34 45.27 34.84
N LEU A 25 2.49 45.93 34.84
CA LEU A 25 2.61 47.38 34.74
C LEU A 25 2.13 47.80 33.35
N LEU A 26 0.89 48.29 33.24
CA LEU A 26 0.35 48.92 32.04
C LEU A 26 1.10 50.24 31.76
N GLY A 27 2.19 50.15 31.00
CA GLY A 27 2.94 51.28 30.45
C GLY A 27 2.27 51.86 29.21
N GLY A 28 1.08 52.44 29.36
CA GLY A 28 0.41 53.20 28.29
C GLY A 28 0.19 54.64 28.73
N THR A 29 0.64 55.62 27.94
CA THR A 29 0.28 57.04 28.17
C THR A 29 -1.22 57.24 27.94
N MET A 30 -1.94 57.40 29.05
CA MET A 30 -3.35 57.76 29.09
C MET A 30 -3.60 59.07 28.32
N VAL A 31 -4.44 59.05 27.29
CA VAL A 31 -4.88 60.27 26.57
C VAL A 31 -6.22 60.73 27.15
N GLU A 32 -6.26 61.97 27.63
CA GLU A 32 -7.44 62.57 28.25
C GLU A 32 -8.42 63.05 27.17
N GLY A 33 -9.62 62.47 27.11
CA GLY A 33 -10.69 62.95 26.23
C GLY A 33 -11.31 64.26 26.73
N PRO A 34 -12.04 65.00 25.87
CA PRO A 34 -12.56 66.35 26.17
C PRO A 34 -13.58 66.43 27.33
N ASN A 35 -13.97 65.29 27.91
CA ASN A 35 -14.88 65.18 29.05
C ASN A 35 -14.25 64.53 30.30
N GLY A 36 -12.93 64.37 30.37
CA GLY A 36 -12.25 63.74 31.52
C GLY A 36 -12.45 62.22 31.63
N THR A 37 -12.91 61.56 30.55
CA THR A 37 -12.91 60.10 30.43
C THR A 37 -11.55 59.63 29.92
N PHE A 38 -10.88 58.79 30.72
CA PHE A 38 -9.70 58.05 30.30
C PHE A 38 -10.11 56.92 29.37
N LEU A 39 -9.69 56.98 28.10
CA LEU A 39 -9.80 55.84 27.19
C LEU A 39 -8.59 54.94 27.44
N ALA A 40 -8.84 53.66 27.74
CA ALA A 40 -7.78 52.66 27.62
C ALA A 40 -7.24 52.69 26.18
N PRO A 41 -5.93 52.58 25.94
CA PRO A 41 -5.44 52.40 24.58
C PRO A 41 -6.13 51.15 24.02
N PHE A 42 -6.84 51.30 22.91
CA PHE A 42 -7.39 50.18 22.17
C PHE A 42 -6.18 49.38 21.67
N LEU A 43 -5.87 48.24 22.31
CA LEU A 43 -4.86 47.32 21.82
C LEU A 43 -5.44 46.63 20.59
N SER A 44 -4.83 46.87 19.42
CA SER A 44 -5.13 46.14 18.20
C SER A 44 -4.64 44.70 18.33
N ALA A 45 -5.46 43.72 17.94
CA ALA A 45 -5.04 42.32 17.88
C ALA A 45 -4.03 42.15 16.74
N SER A 46 -2.83 41.70 17.07
CA SER A 46 -1.78 41.38 16.09
C SER A 46 -1.43 39.90 16.18
N VAL A 47 -1.20 39.27 15.03
CA VAL A 47 -0.70 37.89 14.96
C VAL A 47 0.69 37.84 15.62
N GLU A 48 0.92 36.83 16.45
CA GLU A 48 2.21 36.56 17.10
C GLU A 48 2.74 35.15 16.82
N TYR A 49 1.93 34.27 16.22
CA TYR A 49 2.31 32.92 15.79
C TYR A 49 1.34 32.41 14.72
N SER A 50 1.84 31.57 13.82
CA SER A 50 1.05 30.82 12.85
C SER A 50 1.57 29.38 12.71
N TYR A 51 0.66 28.45 12.46
CA TYR A 51 0.93 27.15 11.87
C TYR A 51 0.00 26.96 10.66
N PRO A 52 0.52 26.60 9.47
CA PRO A 52 1.93 26.62 9.10
C PRO A 52 2.63 27.96 9.39
N ALA A 53 3.95 27.92 9.60
CA ALA A 53 4.74 29.14 9.74
C ALA A 53 4.73 29.93 8.42
N ASP A 54 4.78 31.27 8.51
CA ASP A 54 5.02 32.09 7.33
C ASP A 54 6.35 31.69 6.66
N GLY A 55 6.30 31.42 5.36
CA GLY A 55 7.39 30.88 4.54
C GLY A 55 7.68 29.39 4.73
N GLN A 56 6.81 28.64 5.43
CA GLN A 56 7.00 27.20 5.60
C GLN A 56 6.67 26.46 4.30
N ILE A 57 7.56 25.56 3.88
CA ILE A 57 7.34 24.64 2.76
C ILE A 57 7.21 23.22 3.28
N ASN A 58 6.80 22.29 2.40
CA ASN A 58 6.69 20.87 2.72
C ASN A 58 5.66 20.57 3.84
N VAL A 59 4.62 21.40 3.93
CA VAL A 59 3.50 21.24 4.88
C VAL A 59 2.62 20.06 4.43
N PRO A 60 2.20 19.15 5.32
CA PRO A 60 1.24 18.10 4.98
C PRO A 60 -0.05 18.68 4.35
N PRO A 61 -0.60 18.09 3.29
CA PRO A 61 -1.84 18.59 2.68
C PRO A 61 -3.05 18.48 3.63
N VAL A 62 -3.06 17.45 4.49
CA VAL A 62 -3.96 17.37 5.65
C VAL A 62 -3.42 18.23 6.79
N THR A 63 -3.85 19.50 6.87
CA THR A 63 -3.39 20.43 7.91
C THR A 63 -4.46 21.40 8.39
N ASP A 64 -4.50 21.62 9.71
CA ASP A 64 -5.24 22.71 10.32
C ASP A 64 -4.41 24.00 10.31
N LEU A 65 -5.07 25.14 10.11
CA LEU A 65 -4.44 26.47 10.17
C LEU A 65 -4.61 27.06 11.57
N VAL A 66 -3.51 27.30 12.26
CA VAL A 66 -3.49 27.89 13.62
C VAL A 66 -2.96 29.30 13.57
N LEU A 67 -3.66 30.25 14.18
CA LEU A 67 -3.21 31.62 14.37
C LEU A 67 -3.26 31.97 15.85
N ARG A 68 -2.27 32.70 16.36
CA ARG A 68 -2.27 33.23 17.72
C ARG A 68 -2.11 34.75 17.72
N PHE A 69 -2.78 35.41 18.65
CA PHE A 69 -2.86 36.86 18.76
C PHE A 69 -2.39 37.36 20.13
N THR A 70 -1.86 38.59 20.12
CA THR A 70 -1.41 39.31 21.33
C THR A 70 -2.53 39.62 22.34
N VAL A 71 -3.78 39.68 21.88
CA VAL A 71 -4.98 39.86 22.71
C VAL A 71 -6.12 38.96 22.19
N PRO A 72 -7.10 38.59 23.04
CA PRO A 72 -8.24 37.81 22.59
C PRO A 72 -8.99 38.45 21.42
N VAL A 73 -9.33 37.64 20.42
CA VAL A 73 -10.18 37.98 19.28
C VAL A 73 -11.55 37.32 19.48
N ASP A 74 -12.59 38.14 19.52
CA ASP A 74 -13.98 37.70 19.64
C ASP A 74 -14.78 38.34 18.51
N ASP A 75 -14.93 37.60 17.41
CA ASP A 75 -15.66 38.05 16.22
C ASP A 75 -16.54 36.89 15.71
N PRO A 76 -17.86 37.09 15.59
CA PRO A 76 -18.75 36.03 15.14
C PRO A 76 -18.64 35.73 13.64
N LEU A 77 -17.90 36.54 12.86
CA LEU A 77 -17.71 36.40 11.41
C LEU A 77 -16.31 35.89 11.04
N LEU A 78 -15.65 35.13 11.93
CA LEU A 78 -14.27 34.67 11.72
C LEU A 78 -14.13 33.77 10.50
N VAL A 79 -15.10 32.89 10.25
CA VAL A 79 -15.09 31.99 9.09
C VAL A 79 -15.15 32.79 7.79
N GLU A 80 -16.04 33.79 7.69
CA GLU A 80 -16.19 34.60 6.48
C GLU A 80 -15.06 35.60 6.27
N LYS A 81 -14.35 35.98 7.33
CA LYS A 81 -13.25 36.94 7.27
C LYS A 81 -11.91 36.29 6.99
N LEU A 82 -11.72 35.02 7.31
CA LEU A 82 -10.46 34.33 7.04
C LEU A 82 -10.47 33.86 5.57
N VAL A 83 -9.50 34.32 4.79
CA VAL A 83 -9.43 34.06 3.35
C VAL A 83 -8.16 33.30 3.06
N LEU A 84 -8.34 32.01 2.71
CA LEU A 84 -7.29 31.16 2.18
C LEU A 84 -7.38 31.18 0.65
N VAL A 85 -6.26 31.46 -0.02
CA VAL A 85 -6.15 31.35 -1.48
C VAL A 85 -5.02 30.42 -1.87
N ASP A 86 -5.20 29.69 -2.97
CA ASP A 86 -4.14 28.92 -3.61
C ASP A 86 -3.17 29.82 -4.42
N GLY A 87 -2.09 29.24 -4.93
CA GLY A 87 -1.09 29.93 -5.75
C GLY A 87 -1.61 30.49 -7.08
N SER A 88 -2.78 30.01 -7.53
CA SER A 88 -3.50 30.56 -8.70
C SER A 88 -4.44 31.72 -8.35
N GLY A 89 -4.62 32.01 -7.05
CA GLY A 89 -5.51 33.04 -6.52
C GLY A 89 -6.96 32.60 -6.38
N ASN A 90 -7.26 31.30 -6.44
CA ASN A 90 -8.60 30.78 -6.16
C ASN A 90 -8.82 30.68 -4.65
N ASN A 91 -10.03 30.97 -4.20
CA ASN A 91 -10.39 30.81 -2.79
C ASN A 91 -10.53 29.32 -2.44
N VAL A 92 -9.91 28.92 -1.34
CA VAL A 92 -10.14 27.62 -0.70
C VAL A 92 -11.11 27.81 0.46
N ALA A 93 -12.16 26.99 0.50
CA ALA A 93 -13.20 27.11 1.51
C ALA A 93 -12.68 26.67 2.89
N ILE A 94 -13.03 27.44 3.92
CA ILE A 94 -12.80 27.10 5.32
C ILE A 94 -14.12 26.58 5.88
N GLU A 95 -14.14 25.34 6.36
CA GLU A 95 -15.33 24.71 6.92
C GLU A 95 -15.68 25.32 8.28
N SER A 96 -14.67 25.44 9.15
CA SER A 96 -14.89 25.92 10.51
C SER A 96 -13.69 26.69 11.05
N VAL A 97 -13.98 27.60 11.99
CA VAL A 97 -12.98 28.31 12.79
C VAL A 97 -13.40 28.24 14.26
N ARG A 98 -12.52 27.74 15.12
CA ARG A 98 -12.73 27.77 16.58
C ARG A 98 -11.72 28.66 17.28
N THR A 99 -12.17 29.34 18.32
CA THR A 99 -11.31 30.12 19.22
C THR A 99 -10.72 29.22 20.30
N VAL A 100 -9.44 29.41 20.61
CA VAL A 100 -8.69 28.66 21.64
C VAL A 100 -7.96 29.60 22.62
N ASP A 101 -7.52 29.07 23.76
CA ASP A 101 -6.77 29.80 24.80
C ASP A 101 -7.49 31.12 25.20
N GLY A 102 -8.80 31.01 25.44
CA GLY A 102 -9.63 32.15 25.83
C GLY A 102 -9.74 33.23 24.74
N GLY A 103 -9.72 32.84 23.46
CA GLY A 103 -9.83 33.73 22.31
C GLY A 103 -8.50 34.24 21.77
N ARG A 104 -7.37 33.87 22.37
CA ARG A 104 -6.03 34.28 21.88
C ARG A 104 -5.53 33.45 20.71
N GLY A 105 -6.10 32.28 20.45
CA GLY A 105 -5.81 31.53 19.24
C GLY A 105 -7.05 31.24 18.42
N LEU A 106 -6.83 30.94 17.15
CA LEU A 106 -7.82 30.45 16.20
C LEU A 106 -7.28 29.17 15.57
N VAL A 107 -8.13 28.16 15.43
CA VAL A 107 -7.85 26.98 14.60
C VAL A 107 -8.91 26.94 13.52
N ALA A 108 -8.47 26.98 12.27
CA ALA A 108 -9.29 26.98 11.08
C ALA A 108 -9.04 25.71 10.28
N THR A 109 -10.11 25.00 9.93
CA THR A 109 -10.06 23.73 9.21
C THR A 109 -10.54 23.97 7.78
N PRO A 110 -9.69 23.71 6.76
CA PRO A 110 -10.11 23.70 5.36
C PRO A 110 -11.27 22.72 5.13
N ALA A 111 -12.15 23.01 4.17
CA ALA A 111 -13.31 22.17 3.89
C ALA A 111 -12.98 20.87 3.13
N GLU A 112 -11.83 20.86 2.46
CA GLU A 112 -11.26 19.72 1.75
C GLU A 112 -9.76 19.69 2.04
N GLU A 113 -9.14 18.53 1.86
CA GLU A 113 -7.68 18.41 1.91
C GLU A 113 -7.05 19.42 0.93
N LEU A 114 -5.96 20.06 1.37
CA LEU A 114 -5.26 20.99 0.50
C LEU A 114 -4.63 20.21 -0.67
N SER A 115 -4.58 20.81 -1.85
CA SER A 115 -3.88 20.18 -2.98
C SER A 115 -2.39 19.99 -2.67
N PRO A 116 -1.78 18.85 -3.05
CA PRO A 116 -0.36 18.59 -2.85
C PRO A 116 0.51 19.53 -3.70
N GLY A 117 1.74 19.79 -3.24
CA GLY A 117 2.74 20.59 -3.97
C GLY A 117 2.29 22.01 -4.34
N THR A 118 1.35 22.59 -3.58
CA THR A 118 0.66 23.83 -3.93
C THR A 118 0.99 24.95 -2.94
N ASP A 119 1.17 26.16 -3.47
CA ASP A 119 1.35 27.38 -2.67
C ASP A 119 0.02 27.89 -2.13
N TYR A 120 0.01 28.42 -0.91
CA TYR A 120 -1.16 28.99 -0.24
C TYR A 120 -0.83 30.32 0.44
N SER A 121 -1.84 31.19 0.52
CA SER A 121 -1.78 32.43 1.28
C SER A 121 -3.03 32.62 2.14
N LEU A 122 -2.83 32.85 3.43
CA LEU A 122 -3.88 33.11 4.40
C LEU A 122 -3.91 34.59 4.77
N THR A 123 -5.07 35.23 4.62
CA THR A 123 -5.29 36.66 4.89
C THR A 123 -6.61 36.90 5.61
N PHE A 124 -6.88 38.16 5.98
CA PHE A 124 -8.17 38.59 6.51
C PHE A 124 -8.87 39.57 5.58
N ASP A 125 -10.16 39.33 5.28
CA ASP A 125 -11.04 40.31 4.67
C ASP A 125 -11.65 41.21 5.75
N GLY A 126 -11.10 42.42 5.88
CA GLY A 126 -11.58 43.45 6.79
C GLY A 126 -10.83 43.52 8.13
N VAL A 127 -11.53 44.00 9.15
CA VAL A 127 -10.97 44.31 10.48
C VAL A 127 -11.46 43.27 11.49
N LEU A 128 -10.56 42.66 12.26
CA LEU A 128 -10.95 41.87 13.44
C LEU A 128 -10.96 42.78 14.67
N GLY A 129 -12.07 42.80 15.41
CA GLY A 129 -12.21 43.68 16.56
C GLY A 129 -12.17 45.18 16.18
N SER A 130 -11.34 45.98 16.87
CA SER A 130 -11.34 47.45 16.78
C SER A 130 -10.16 48.10 16.02
N GLY A 131 -9.39 47.35 15.22
CA GLY A 131 -8.21 47.87 14.51
C GLY A 131 -7.93 47.21 13.14
N ALA A 132 -7.13 47.86 12.29
CA ALA A 132 -6.68 47.27 11.02
C ALA A 132 -5.69 46.12 11.31
N ASN A 133 -6.06 44.88 10.99
CA ASN A 133 -5.27 43.69 11.30
C ASN A 133 -4.75 43.06 10.01
N ALA A 134 -3.87 43.77 9.30
CA ALA A 134 -3.05 43.12 8.28
C ALA A 134 -2.17 42.06 8.95
N ILE A 135 -2.10 40.87 8.36
CA ILE A 135 -1.14 39.85 8.76
C ILE A 135 0.19 40.25 8.13
N ALA A 136 1.21 40.50 8.95
CA ALA A 136 2.55 40.74 8.44
C ALA A 136 3.12 39.44 7.84
N SER A 137 3.96 39.56 6.81
CA SER A 137 4.71 38.44 6.20
C SER A 137 6.20 38.59 6.53
N PRO A 138 6.63 38.30 7.77
CA PRO A 138 8.00 38.58 8.19
C PRO A 138 9.04 37.59 7.64
N ASN A 139 8.61 36.41 7.20
CA ASN A 139 9.50 35.33 6.76
C ASN A 139 9.34 35.01 5.26
N ALA A 140 8.15 35.21 4.69
CA ALA A 140 7.90 35.05 3.26
C ALA A 140 8.15 36.33 2.46
N THR A 141 8.13 36.24 1.12
CA THR A 141 8.46 37.36 0.21
C THR A 141 7.29 37.90 -0.60
N GLY A 142 6.11 37.28 -0.54
CA GLY A 142 4.91 37.71 -1.25
C GLY A 142 4.11 38.84 -0.54
N PRO A 143 2.84 39.05 -0.92
CA PRO A 143 1.93 40.03 -0.29
C PRO A 143 1.67 39.75 1.19
N GLU A 144 1.17 40.75 1.93
CA GLU A 144 0.76 40.60 3.34
C GLU A 144 -0.18 39.40 3.55
N GLY A 145 0.20 38.48 4.44
CA GLY A 145 -0.45 37.18 4.67
C GLY A 145 0.51 36.13 5.25
N ILE A 146 -0.02 35.01 5.74
CA ILE A 146 0.81 33.82 6.02
C ILE A 146 0.93 33.04 4.73
N GLN A 147 2.15 32.88 4.21
CA GLN A 147 2.41 32.10 2.99
C GLN A 147 3.03 30.75 3.35
N PHE A 148 2.57 29.68 2.74
CA PHE A 148 3.16 28.35 2.90
C PHE A 148 2.92 27.48 1.67
N SER A 149 3.68 26.40 1.53
CA SER A 149 3.53 25.43 0.43
C SER A 149 3.32 24.03 0.98
N THR A 150 2.33 23.32 0.46
CA THR A 150 2.13 21.91 0.78
C THR A 150 3.21 21.04 0.16
N ARG A 151 3.50 19.91 0.78
CA ARG A 151 4.36 18.89 0.19
C ARG A 151 3.64 18.19 -0.98
N PRO A 152 4.38 17.68 -1.98
CA PRO A 152 3.82 16.75 -2.95
C PRO A 152 3.52 15.40 -2.30
N GLU A 153 2.81 14.56 -3.04
CA GLU A 153 2.51 13.17 -2.66
C GLU A 153 3.79 12.34 -2.51
N ALA A 154 3.76 11.36 -1.60
CA ALA A 154 4.89 10.47 -1.40
C ALA A 154 5.13 9.53 -2.59
N THR A 155 4.05 9.09 -3.24
CA THR A 155 4.07 8.16 -4.38
C THR A 155 2.92 8.50 -5.34
N GLY A 156 3.07 8.17 -6.62
CA GLY A 156 2.02 8.40 -7.61
C GLY A 156 2.58 8.93 -8.94
N PRO A 157 1.72 9.56 -9.76
CA PRO A 157 2.12 10.30 -10.95
C PRO A 157 3.18 11.36 -10.66
N LEU A 158 4.09 11.61 -11.62
CA LEU A 158 5.19 12.57 -11.43
C LEU A 158 4.70 13.95 -11.00
N SER A 159 3.65 14.45 -11.67
CA SER A 159 2.97 15.73 -11.41
C SER A 159 2.41 15.88 -9.99
N LEU A 160 2.13 14.79 -9.29
CA LEU A 160 1.67 14.83 -7.89
C LEU A 160 2.82 14.62 -6.90
N THR A 161 3.90 13.96 -7.32
CA THR A 161 5.09 13.71 -6.50
C THR A 161 6.18 14.78 -6.65
N SER A 162 5.92 15.84 -7.42
CA SER A 162 6.88 16.89 -7.75
C SER A 162 6.27 18.27 -7.53
N VAL A 163 7.14 19.25 -7.28
CA VAL A 163 6.77 20.67 -7.17
C VAL A 163 7.32 21.53 -8.31
N ASP A 164 8.22 20.97 -9.13
CA ASP A 164 8.79 21.62 -10.31
C ASP A 164 9.05 20.57 -11.41
N ASP A 165 8.89 20.99 -12.67
CA ASP A 165 9.19 20.17 -13.84
C ASP A 165 10.70 19.91 -13.98
N ASP A 166 11.54 20.84 -13.51
CA ASP A 166 12.99 20.70 -13.49
C ASP A 166 13.47 20.02 -12.20
N PHE A 167 14.33 19.02 -12.32
CA PHE A 167 14.97 18.40 -11.16
C PHE A 167 16.03 19.33 -10.55
N GLY A 168 15.93 19.60 -9.25
CA GLY A 168 16.80 20.54 -8.55
C GLY A 168 16.70 20.44 -7.03
N VAL A 169 17.56 21.19 -6.34
CA VAL A 169 17.47 21.39 -4.88
C VAL A 169 16.48 22.51 -4.61
N LEU A 170 15.35 22.17 -4.00
CA LEU A 170 14.33 23.12 -3.56
C LEU A 170 14.78 23.86 -2.29
N GLU A 171 15.28 23.12 -1.30
CA GLU A 171 15.75 23.69 -0.03
C GLU A 171 16.94 22.89 0.52
N LEU A 172 17.90 23.60 1.10
CA LEU A 172 18.96 23.04 1.93
C LEU A 172 18.88 23.65 3.32
N LEU A 173 18.87 22.84 4.36
CA LEU A 173 18.93 23.29 5.75
C LEU A 173 20.15 22.69 6.46
N PRO A 174 21.06 23.48 7.03
CA PRO A 174 21.25 24.92 6.83
C PRO A 174 21.80 25.26 5.43
N ASP A 175 21.36 26.37 4.84
CA ASP A 175 21.84 26.87 3.54
C ASP A 175 23.08 27.78 3.64
N GLY A 176 23.45 28.20 4.85
CA GLY A 176 24.51 29.15 5.11
C GLY A 176 24.11 30.63 5.00
N ASN A 177 22.85 30.93 4.62
CA ASN A 177 22.34 32.29 4.47
C ASN A 177 21.19 32.56 5.46
N ASN A 178 20.08 31.85 5.32
CA ASN A 178 18.93 31.95 6.21
C ASN A 178 19.23 31.24 7.54
N PHE A 179 19.85 30.08 7.44
CA PHE A 179 20.39 29.35 8.58
C PHE A 179 21.89 29.20 8.40
N GLU A 180 22.65 29.83 9.29
CA GLU A 180 24.11 29.67 9.29
C GLU A 180 24.50 28.22 9.57
N VAL A 181 25.59 27.77 8.93
CA VAL A 181 26.17 26.45 9.20
C VAL A 181 26.95 26.48 10.51
N MET A 182 26.61 25.59 11.42
CA MET A 182 27.24 25.41 12.73
C MET A 182 28.19 24.22 12.72
N ASP A 183 29.05 24.14 13.72
CA ASP A 183 29.97 23.04 13.92
C ASP A 183 29.30 21.67 14.17
N PHE A 184 28.06 21.63 14.70
CA PHE A 184 27.26 20.41 14.81
C PHE A 184 26.16 20.27 13.75
N SER A 185 26.24 20.99 12.62
CA SER A 185 25.14 20.99 11.63
C SER A 185 24.99 19.69 10.84
N THR A 186 23.76 19.18 10.84
CA THR A 186 23.24 18.18 9.88
C THR A 186 22.63 18.88 8.67
N PHE A 187 22.92 18.38 7.46
CA PHE A 187 22.44 18.95 6.20
C PHE A 187 21.22 18.20 5.68
N ARG A 188 20.13 18.91 5.39
CA ARG A 188 18.86 18.36 4.91
C ARG A 188 18.46 18.97 3.58
N PHE A 189 18.62 18.20 2.52
CA PHE A 189 18.14 18.53 1.19
C PHE A 189 16.67 18.15 1.04
N LEU A 190 15.94 19.04 0.38
CA LEU A 190 14.65 18.80 -0.23
C LEU A 190 14.82 19.06 -1.72
N PHE A 191 14.50 18.06 -2.54
CA PHE A 191 14.55 18.16 -4.00
C PHE A 191 13.17 18.48 -4.57
N THR A 192 13.12 18.96 -5.81
CA THR A 192 11.87 19.28 -6.52
C THR A 192 11.09 18.05 -6.96
N GLN A 193 11.76 16.88 -7.04
CA GLN A 193 11.20 15.59 -7.44
C GLN A 193 11.84 14.46 -6.59
N PRO A 194 11.25 13.26 -6.56
CA PRO A 194 11.86 12.11 -5.87
C PRO A 194 13.22 11.76 -6.46
N VAL A 195 14.18 11.40 -5.62
CA VAL A 195 15.56 11.08 -6.03
C VAL A 195 15.68 9.60 -6.37
N ASP A 196 16.41 9.28 -7.44
CA ASP A 196 16.83 7.91 -7.76
C ASP A 196 17.86 7.42 -6.72
N PRO A 197 17.54 6.40 -5.90
CA PRO A 197 18.48 5.87 -4.90
C PRO A 197 19.78 5.32 -5.49
N GLU A 198 19.78 4.84 -6.74
CA GLU A 198 21.00 4.37 -7.39
C GLU A 198 21.99 5.50 -7.70
N SER A 199 21.50 6.74 -7.74
CA SER A 199 22.31 7.94 -7.96
C SER A 199 22.90 8.53 -6.67
N VAL A 200 22.79 7.85 -5.52
CA VAL A 200 23.21 8.36 -4.20
C VAL A 200 24.08 7.35 -3.45
N GLU A 201 25.37 7.66 -3.35
CA GLU A 201 26.41 6.93 -2.63
C GLU A 201 27.38 7.93 -1.96
N TYR A 202 27.42 7.89 -0.62
CA TYR A 202 28.29 8.77 0.16
C TYR A 202 29.78 8.49 -0.11
N GLY A 203 30.55 9.54 -0.34
CA GLY A 203 31.96 9.49 -0.72
C GLY A 203 32.19 9.35 -2.23
N VAL A 204 31.16 9.09 -3.03
CA VAL A 204 31.25 8.96 -4.50
C VAL A 204 30.59 10.16 -5.17
N ASN A 205 29.25 10.24 -5.15
CA ASN A 205 28.49 11.33 -5.75
C ASN A 205 28.01 12.34 -4.71
N VAL A 206 27.87 11.95 -3.44
CA VAL A 206 27.52 12.85 -2.33
C VAL A 206 28.66 12.90 -1.33
N ARG A 207 29.19 14.08 -1.00
CA ARG A 207 30.33 14.18 -0.07
C ARG A 207 30.48 15.53 0.62
N ILE A 208 31.03 15.50 1.82
CA ILE A 208 31.58 16.67 2.50
C ILE A 208 33.11 16.55 2.47
N LEU A 209 33.78 17.58 1.97
CA LEU A 209 35.23 17.66 1.85
C LEU A 209 35.78 18.75 2.77
N ASP A 210 36.88 18.46 3.46
CA ASP A 210 37.65 19.46 4.20
C ASP A 210 38.49 20.36 3.27
N ALA A 211 39.19 21.34 3.84
CA ALA A 211 40.06 22.27 3.10
C ALA A 211 41.22 21.58 2.32
N ASN A 212 41.54 20.32 2.63
CA ASN A 212 42.55 19.51 1.97
C ASN A 212 41.95 18.54 0.93
N ASN A 213 40.62 18.58 0.71
CA ASN A 213 39.83 17.63 -0.07
C ASN A 213 39.79 16.21 0.52
N ASN A 214 39.94 16.05 1.84
CA ASN A 214 39.67 14.78 2.50
C ASN A 214 38.16 14.65 2.76
N LEU A 215 37.64 13.44 2.60
CA LEU A 215 36.26 13.11 2.94
C LEU A 215 36.03 13.20 4.45
N VAL A 216 35.04 13.98 4.86
CA VAL A 216 34.50 13.98 6.22
C VAL A 216 33.57 12.76 6.36
N PRO A 217 33.65 11.94 7.41
CA PRO A 217 32.69 10.84 7.57
C PRO A 217 31.29 11.38 7.89
N ALA A 218 30.26 10.79 7.30
CA ALA A 218 28.86 11.13 7.55
C ALA A 218 27.96 9.92 7.25
N ASP A 219 26.79 9.90 7.86
CA ASP A 219 25.70 8.99 7.49
C ASP A 219 24.76 9.70 6.51
N ILE A 220 24.23 8.95 5.54
CA ILE A 220 23.28 9.46 4.53
C ILE A 220 21.96 8.72 4.62
N ILE A 221 20.87 9.47 4.57
CA ILE A 221 19.51 8.95 4.64
C ILE A 221 18.72 9.55 3.47
N LEU A 222 18.16 8.70 2.62
CA LEU A 222 17.36 9.11 1.46
C LEU A 222 15.98 8.46 1.50
N LYS A 223 14.94 9.27 1.33
CA LYS A 223 13.56 8.80 1.11
C LYS A 223 12.79 9.81 0.26
N HIS A 224 12.24 9.35 -0.86
CA HIS A 224 11.55 10.19 -1.85
C HIS A 224 12.43 11.38 -2.27
N GLN A 225 11.98 12.61 -2.02
CA GLN A 225 12.65 13.88 -2.31
C GLN A 225 13.51 14.43 -1.15
N SER A 226 13.59 13.72 -0.03
CA SER A 226 14.35 14.17 1.14
C SER A 226 15.65 13.39 1.28
N MET A 227 16.75 14.12 1.48
CA MET A 227 18.06 13.54 1.76
C MET A 227 18.72 14.24 2.94
N THR A 228 19.13 13.48 3.95
CA THR A 228 19.87 13.97 5.11
C THR A 228 21.30 13.46 5.07
N ILE A 229 22.25 14.37 5.31
CA ILE A 229 23.67 14.07 5.49
C ILE A 229 24.04 14.51 6.91
N ASP A 230 24.35 13.56 7.77
CA ASP A 230 24.65 13.77 9.17
C ASP A 230 26.13 13.48 9.45
N PRO A 231 26.99 14.51 9.63
CA PRO A 231 28.40 14.30 9.93
C PRO A 231 28.60 13.41 11.15
N CYS A 232 29.61 12.54 11.10
CA CYS A 232 30.13 11.87 12.28
C CYS A 232 31.67 11.95 12.27
N THR A 233 32.22 12.97 12.91
CA THR A 233 33.66 13.27 12.90
C THR A 233 34.45 12.49 13.96
N VAL A 234 33.74 11.84 14.89
CA VAL A 234 34.31 10.95 15.91
C VAL A 234 34.60 9.56 15.35
N SER A 235 35.48 8.82 16.04
CA SER A 235 35.91 7.49 15.56
C SER A 235 34.93 6.37 15.88
N LEU A 236 34.09 6.54 16.91
CA LEU A 236 33.14 5.53 17.37
C LEU A 236 31.73 5.95 16.98
N ALA A 237 30.98 5.04 16.36
CA ALA A 237 29.60 5.28 15.96
C ALA A 237 28.67 5.66 17.12
N SER A 238 28.95 5.12 18.31
CA SER A 238 28.22 5.41 19.55
C SER A 238 28.50 6.81 20.11
N GLU A 239 29.53 7.50 19.61
CA GLU A 239 29.87 8.87 20.02
C GLU A 239 29.35 9.92 19.02
N CYS A 240 28.81 9.50 17.88
CA CYS A 240 28.23 10.44 16.93
C CYS A 240 27.00 11.11 17.55
N GLY A 241 26.80 12.42 17.32
CA GLY A 241 25.79 13.24 17.97
C GLY A 241 26.15 13.74 19.39
N THR A 242 27.28 13.31 19.94
CA THR A 242 27.78 13.82 21.24
C THR A 242 28.48 15.18 21.10
N GLU A 243 28.83 15.83 22.22
CA GLU A 243 29.57 17.10 22.21
C GLU A 243 30.88 17.02 21.39
N GLY A 244 31.51 15.84 21.33
CA GLY A 244 32.74 15.63 20.55
C GLY A 244 32.54 15.53 19.03
N ASP A 245 31.31 15.27 18.58
CA ASP A 245 30.97 15.13 17.16
C ASP A 245 30.66 16.49 16.52
N ARG A 246 31.72 17.13 16.03
CA ARG A 246 31.72 18.48 15.49
C ARG A 246 32.67 18.61 14.31
N LEU A 247 32.28 19.41 13.32
CA LEU A 247 33.18 20.02 12.35
C LEU A 247 34.08 21.04 13.06
N ASN A 248 35.27 21.31 12.54
CA ASN A 248 36.18 22.28 13.15
C ASN A 248 35.70 23.71 12.84
N PRO A 249 35.37 24.53 13.86
CA PRO A 249 34.96 25.91 13.62
C PRO A 249 36.07 26.72 12.94
N GLY A 250 35.69 27.55 11.96
CA GLY A 250 36.64 28.41 11.24
C GLY A 250 37.45 27.72 10.14
N GLU A 251 37.37 26.39 9.99
CA GLU A 251 37.92 25.68 8.83
C GLU A 251 36.96 25.72 7.64
N SER A 252 37.50 25.65 6.42
CA SER A 252 36.71 25.64 5.19
C SER A 252 36.33 24.22 4.80
N TYR A 253 35.07 24.04 4.43
CA TYR A 253 34.51 22.78 3.94
C TYR A 253 33.74 23.00 2.64
N ARG A 254 33.55 21.92 1.88
CA ARG A 254 32.70 21.88 0.70
C ARG A 254 31.75 20.69 0.78
N LEU A 255 30.45 20.98 0.72
CA LEU A 255 29.41 19.97 0.48
C LEU A 255 29.14 19.91 -1.02
N GLU A 256 29.23 18.73 -1.63
CA GLU A 256 29.00 18.57 -3.07
C GLU A 256 28.13 17.35 -3.39
N LEU A 257 27.24 17.56 -4.38
CA LEU A 257 26.45 16.54 -5.07
C LEU A 257 26.92 16.49 -6.52
N VAL A 258 27.15 15.30 -7.05
CA VAL A 258 27.63 15.08 -8.42
C VAL A 258 26.77 14.04 -9.11
N ASP A 259 26.04 14.44 -10.15
CA ASP A 259 25.18 13.55 -10.93
C ASP A 259 24.11 12.81 -10.08
N VAL A 260 23.52 13.51 -9.12
CA VAL A 260 22.30 13.03 -8.43
C VAL A 260 21.13 13.19 -9.39
N ARG A 261 20.27 12.18 -9.53
CA ARG A 261 19.25 12.10 -10.60
C ARG A 261 17.83 11.94 -10.04
N PRO A 262 16.80 12.38 -10.76
CA PRO A 262 15.41 12.14 -10.37
C PRO A 262 15.05 10.65 -10.57
N LEU A 263 14.04 10.17 -9.84
CA LEU A 263 13.54 8.80 -9.92
C LEU A 263 12.99 8.45 -11.31
N ASN A 264 12.51 9.46 -12.05
CA ASN A 264 11.95 9.31 -13.40
C ASN A 264 12.97 9.66 -14.49
N ASP A 265 14.26 9.67 -14.17
CA ASP A 265 15.30 10.03 -15.14
C ASP A 265 15.35 9.03 -16.31
N ASP A 266 15.42 9.56 -17.54
CA ASP A 266 15.74 8.80 -18.75
C ASP A 266 17.26 8.55 -18.89
N GLY A 267 18.04 9.01 -17.91
CA GLY A 267 19.50 8.89 -17.81
C GLY A 267 20.26 10.14 -18.25
N THR A 268 19.59 11.30 -18.35
CA THR A 268 20.17 12.54 -18.88
C THR A 268 20.06 13.76 -17.95
N THR A 269 19.35 13.66 -16.83
CA THR A 269 18.90 14.82 -16.03
C THR A 269 19.55 14.97 -14.64
N GLY A 270 20.80 14.51 -14.49
CA GLY A 270 21.54 14.66 -13.24
C GLY A 270 21.93 16.09 -12.88
N ILE A 271 21.88 16.43 -11.59
CA ILE A 271 22.31 17.73 -11.06
C ILE A 271 23.68 17.66 -10.38
N ASN A 272 24.38 18.79 -10.44
CA ASN A 272 25.56 19.04 -9.62
C ASN A 272 25.28 20.21 -8.69
N TYR A 273 25.58 20.05 -7.41
CA TYR A 273 25.39 21.07 -6.38
C TYR A 273 26.68 21.23 -5.58
N SER A 274 27.01 22.45 -5.17
CA SER A 274 28.16 22.72 -4.31
C SER A 274 27.88 23.88 -3.37
N LEU A 275 28.18 23.68 -2.09
CA LEU A 275 28.17 24.71 -1.05
C LEU A 275 29.55 24.74 -0.38
N ASP A 276 30.28 25.84 -0.54
CA ASP A 276 31.47 26.14 0.27
C ASP A 276 31.02 26.84 1.56
N PHE A 277 31.44 26.36 2.73
CA PHE A 277 31.02 26.92 4.01
C PHE A 277 32.14 26.90 5.08
N VAL A 278 31.94 27.68 6.13
CA VAL A 278 32.80 27.73 7.32
C VAL A 278 31.91 27.59 8.55
N PRO A 279 31.97 26.47 9.29
CA PRO A 279 31.15 26.26 10.48
C PRO A 279 31.43 27.33 11.54
N ARG A 280 30.36 27.87 12.12
CA ARG A 280 30.42 28.77 13.27
C ARG A 280 30.52 27.97 14.57
N ASP A 281 31.32 28.51 15.49
CA ASP A 281 31.49 27.95 16.84
C ASP A 281 30.22 28.17 17.68
N THR A 282 29.70 27.10 18.26
CA THR A 282 28.53 27.12 19.14
C THR A 282 28.89 27.01 20.63
N GLY A 283 30.17 26.79 20.94
CA GLY A 283 30.67 26.55 22.29
C GLY A 283 30.85 27.83 23.14
N PRO A 284 30.78 27.71 24.48
CA PRO A 284 30.39 26.52 25.25
C PRO A 284 28.88 26.25 25.17
N SER A 285 28.47 25.03 24.82
CA SER A 285 27.06 24.64 24.79
C SER A 285 26.52 24.35 26.20
N SER A 286 25.20 24.27 26.34
CA SER A 286 24.50 23.82 27.55
C SER A 286 23.61 22.65 27.21
N ILE A 287 23.54 21.65 28.10
CA ILE A 287 22.72 20.46 27.88
C ILE A 287 21.36 20.70 28.53
N LEU A 288 20.34 20.83 27.70
CA LEU A 288 18.96 20.94 28.14
C LEU A 288 18.36 19.55 28.24
N ILE A 289 17.92 19.20 29.44
CA ILE A 289 17.15 17.98 29.66
C ILE A 289 15.71 18.34 29.47
N GLN A 290 15.14 17.86 28.37
CA GLN A 290 13.79 18.16 27.96
C GLN A 290 12.90 16.97 28.31
N ASP A 291 12.11 17.12 29.37
CA ASP A 291 11.11 16.12 29.69
C ASP A 291 9.86 16.36 28.83
N ILE A 292 9.42 15.27 28.20
CA ILE A 292 8.10 15.22 27.58
C ILE A 292 7.09 15.14 28.72
N VAL A 293 6.19 16.11 28.75
CA VAL A 293 5.12 16.13 29.75
C VAL A 293 4.21 14.92 29.53
N ASP A 294 4.27 13.94 30.44
CA ASP A 294 3.21 12.97 30.62
C ASP A 294 2.04 13.69 31.29
N SER A 295 1.04 14.04 30.48
CA SER A 295 -0.09 14.81 30.94
C SER A 295 -1.14 13.96 31.66
N GLU A 296 -1.00 12.62 31.68
CA GLU A 296 -2.07 11.69 32.02
C GLU A 296 -3.41 12.07 31.33
N ASN A 297 -3.31 12.55 30.07
CA ASN A 297 -4.41 13.06 29.25
C ASN A 297 -5.16 14.27 29.84
N SER A 298 -4.49 15.12 30.63
CA SER A 298 -5.12 16.23 31.35
C SER A 298 -4.65 17.63 30.93
N GLU A 299 -3.53 17.75 30.23
CA GLU A 299 -2.97 19.03 29.79
C GLU A 299 -3.19 19.24 28.29
N ILE A 300 -3.61 20.46 27.94
CA ILE A 300 -3.93 20.85 26.56
C ILE A 300 -2.99 21.94 26.09
N SER A 301 -2.65 21.90 24.80
CA SER A 301 -1.79 22.88 24.16
C SER A 301 -2.48 24.26 24.11
N PRO A 302 -1.78 25.35 24.44
CA PRO A 302 -2.34 26.70 24.27
C PRO A 302 -2.44 27.14 22.80
N LEU A 303 -1.89 26.35 21.86
CA LEU A 303 -1.89 26.66 20.43
C LEU A 303 -3.13 26.14 19.73
N ASN A 304 -3.54 24.90 20.03
CA ASN A 304 -4.68 24.25 19.38
C ASN A 304 -5.60 23.50 20.36
N GLU A 305 -5.41 23.57 21.68
CA GLU A 305 -6.19 22.81 22.69
C GLU A 305 -6.21 21.29 22.49
N ALA A 306 -5.34 20.74 21.63
CA ALA A 306 -5.11 19.30 21.58
C ALA A 306 -4.36 18.85 22.84
N LEU A 307 -4.52 17.59 23.23
CA LEU A 307 -3.79 17.02 24.35
C LEU A 307 -2.29 17.05 24.07
N VAL A 308 -1.51 17.58 25.02
CA VAL A 308 -0.06 17.71 24.83
C VAL A 308 0.59 16.34 24.83
N ASN A 309 1.49 16.14 23.87
CA ASN A 309 2.20 14.88 23.61
C ASN A 309 1.24 13.71 23.35
N GLY A 310 0.00 14.00 23.00
CA GLY A 310 -0.99 13.02 22.56
C GLY A 310 -0.96 12.86 21.05
N VAL A 311 -1.02 11.62 20.57
CA VAL A 311 -1.04 11.27 19.16
C VAL A 311 -2.30 10.46 18.88
N VAL A 312 -3.08 10.92 17.91
CA VAL A 312 -4.22 10.18 17.34
C VAL A 312 -3.90 9.96 15.87
N LEU A 313 -3.83 8.70 15.45
CA LEU A 313 -3.60 8.33 14.07
C LEU A 313 -4.96 8.15 13.40
N ASN A 314 -5.10 8.69 12.20
CA ASN A 314 -6.30 8.54 11.37
C ASN A 314 -5.90 8.01 9.99
N SER A 315 -6.56 6.96 9.53
CA SER A 315 -6.40 6.41 8.18
C SER A 315 -7.62 5.56 7.79
N VAL A 316 -7.69 5.10 6.56
CA VAL A 316 -8.79 4.23 6.10
C VAL A 316 -8.64 2.82 6.66
N LEU A 317 -7.45 2.22 6.60
CA LEU A 317 -7.20 0.86 7.09
C LEU A 317 -7.19 0.74 8.61
N GLN A 318 -6.70 1.74 9.35
CA GLN A 318 -6.70 1.73 10.82
C GLN A 318 -7.92 2.42 11.43
N GLY A 319 -8.61 3.28 10.68
CA GLY A 319 -9.60 4.20 11.25
C GLY A 319 -8.94 5.25 12.14
N VAL A 320 -9.76 5.90 12.97
CA VAL A 320 -9.30 6.80 14.03
C VAL A 320 -8.90 5.97 15.25
N THR A 321 -7.63 6.02 15.64
CA THR A 321 -7.14 5.30 16.81
C THR A 321 -7.59 5.94 18.11
N ASP A 322 -7.46 5.20 19.21
CA ASP A 322 -7.43 5.81 20.54
C ASP A 322 -6.20 6.74 20.70
N LEU A 323 -6.21 7.55 21.76
CA LEU A 323 -5.11 8.45 22.08
C LEU A 323 -3.88 7.69 22.58
N SER A 324 -2.74 7.90 21.92
CA SER A 324 -1.43 7.43 22.40
C SER A 324 -0.65 8.58 23.04
N GLN A 325 -0.25 8.45 24.31
CA GLN A 325 0.53 9.46 25.03
C GLN A 325 2.03 9.19 24.85
N GLN A 326 2.75 10.17 24.32
CA GLN A 326 4.21 10.16 24.22
C GLN A 326 4.86 10.57 25.54
N THR A 327 5.96 9.90 25.86
CA THR A 327 6.78 10.08 27.06
C THR A 327 8.25 9.89 26.71
N GLY A 328 9.12 10.36 27.58
CA GLY A 328 10.57 10.23 27.44
C GLY A 328 11.30 11.51 27.82
N THR A 329 12.62 11.42 27.83
CA THR A 329 13.51 12.55 28.10
C THR A 329 14.45 12.70 26.91
N LEU A 330 14.52 13.92 26.37
CA LEU A 330 15.40 14.29 25.28
C LEU A 330 16.58 15.10 25.79
N ASN A 331 17.75 14.84 25.24
CA ASN A 331 18.95 15.63 25.49
C ASN A 331 19.16 16.59 24.32
N ALA A 332 18.93 17.87 24.59
CA ALA A 332 19.10 18.90 23.59
C ALA A 332 20.28 19.79 23.94
N GLU A 333 21.26 19.85 23.06
CA GLU A 333 22.41 20.73 23.19
C GLU A 333 22.06 22.12 22.64
N LEU A 334 22.04 23.12 23.52
CA LEU A 334 21.79 24.52 23.16
C LEU A 334 23.10 25.27 23.01
N ALA A 335 23.28 25.99 21.91
CA ALA A 335 24.44 26.84 21.70
C ALA A 335 24.49 28.02 22.68
N TYR A 336 25.69 28.56 22.94
CA TYR A 336 25.85 29.65 23.90
C TYR A 336 25.13 30.92 23.44
N ALA A 337 23.98 31.25 24.03
CA ALA A 337 23.16 32.39 23.60
C ALA A 337 23.92 33.73 23.54
N VAL A 338 25.01 33.92 24.30
CA VAL A 338 25.85 35.14 24.22
C VAL A 338 26.62 35.23 22.90
N ASN A 339 26.99 34.10 22.31
CA ASN A 339 27.63 34.06 20.99
C ASN A 339 26.64 34.39 19.87
N PHE A 340 25.33 34.33 20.13
CA PHE A 340 24.25 34.61 19.19
C PHE A 340 23.47 35.84 19.67
N PRO A 341 23.93 37.07 19.36
CA PRO A 341 23.28 38.29 19.83
C PRO A 341 21.78 38.29 19.54
N GLY A 342 20.99 38.94 20.41
CA GLY A 342 19.54 38.69 20.54
C GLY A 342 18.65 38.91 19.31
N ASN A 343 19.18 39.31 18.16
CA ASN A 343 18.51 39.36 16.86
C ASN A 343 18.83 38.14 15.96
N GLN A 344 19.70 37.23 16.41
CA GLN A 344 20.08 36.01 15.69
C GLN A 344 19.40 34.79 16.32
N PRO A 345 19.07 33.75 15.53
CA PRO A 345 18.64 32.46 16.05
C PRO A 345 19.72 31.81 16.92
N VAL A 346 19.32 31.20 18.03
CA VAL A 346 20.19 30.34 18.84
C VAL A 346 19.98 28.89 18.38
N PRO A 347 21.00 28.22 17.82
CA PRO A 347 20.87 26.84 17.35
C PRO A 347 20.84 25.86 18.52
N LEU A 348 20.09 24.78 18.33
CA LEU A 348 19.88 23.66 19.24
C LEU A 348 20.05 22.35 18.46
N ARG A 349 20.65 21.34 19.06
CA ARG A 349 20.72 19.97 18.52
C ARG A 349 20.05 18.99 19.45
N ILE A 350 19.29 18.03 18.91
CA ILE A 350 18.93 16.81 19.66
C ILE A 350 19.71 15.67 19.04
N ALA A 351 20.50 14.98 19.85
CA ALA A 351 21.38 13.93 19.35
C ALA A 351 20.58 12.77 18.73
N ARG A 352 21.08 12.25 17.60
CA ARG A 352 20.64 10.98 17.04
C ARG A 352 20.66 9.86 18.09
N GLY A 353 19.80 8.85 17.93
CA GLY A 353 19.59 7.77 18.89
C GLY A 353 18.66 8.14 20.07
N SER A 354 18.36 9.42 20.26
CA SER A 354 17.31 9.84 21.21
C SER A 354 15.99 9.13 20.86
N THR A 355 15.24 8.71 21.88
CA THR A 355 14.05 7.85 21.68
C THR A 355 12.86 8.37 22.49
N LEU A 356 11.69 8.38 21.86
CA LEU A 356 10.39 8.67 22.47
C LEU A 356 9.56 7.40 22.52
N LEU A 357 8.83 7.21 23.61
CA LEU A 357 7.97 6.05 23.82
C LEU A 357 6.53 6.50 23.93
N SER A 358 5.65 5.87 23.18
CA SER A 358 4.20 6.11 23.27
C SER A 358 3.48 4.91 23.89
N SER A 359 2.34 5.19 24.53
CA SER A 359 1.47 4.14 25.07
C SER A 359 0.94 3.23 23.97
N SER A 360 0.58 2.00 24.35
CA SER A 360 0.05 1.02 23.40
C SER A 360 -1.32 1.40 22.86
N LEU A 361 -1.60 0.92 21.65
CA LEU A 361 -2.84 1.12 20.92
C LEU A 361 -3.43 -0.23 20.54
N ASP A 362 -4.75 -0.36 20.67
CA ASP A 362 -5.51 -1.47 20.09
C ASP A 362 -5.46 -1.38 18.56
N VAL A 363 -5.25 -2.51 17.89
CA VAL A 363 -5.23 -2.59 16.42
C VAL A 363 -6.61 -3.05 15.93
N LYS A 364 -7.24 -2.24 15.06
CA LYS A 364 -8.59 -2.48 14.54
C LYS A 364 -8.66 -2.17 13.06
N ILE A 365 -9.30 -3.03 12.27
CA ILE A 365 -9.56 -2.77 10.85
C ILE A 365 -10.61 -1.67 10.74
N ASN A 366 -10.22 -0.56 10.10
CA ASN A 366 -10.99 0.68 9.94
C ASN A 366 -11.52 1.23 11.29
N GLY A 367 -10.84 0.97 12.40
CA GLY A 367 -11.24 1.40 13.75
C GLY A 367 -12.42 0.63 14.35
N ASN A 368 -13.03 -0.30 13.61
CA ASN A 368 -14.29 -0.94 13.97
C ASN A 368 -14.14 -2.43 14.33
N VAL A 369 -13.38 -3.19 13.55
CA VAL A 369 -13.26 -4.65 13.72
C VAL A 369 -11.94 -5.00 14.41
N PRO A 370 -11.94 -5.65 15.59
CA PRO A 370 -10.71 -6.01 16.29
C PRO A 370 -9.81 -6.93 15.47
N LEU A 371 -8.51 -6.68 15.53
CA LEU A 371 -7.50 -7.61 15.06
C LEU A 371 -7.07 -8.53 16.19
N LEU A 372 -6.79 -9.80 15.90
CA LEU A 372 -6.25 -10.75 16.88
C LEU A 372 -4.79 -11.09 16.59
N ASP A 373 -4.00 -11.23 17.65
CA ASP A 373 -2.65 -11.79 17.56
C ASP A 373 -2.74 -13.28 17.22
N ALA A 374 -2.13 -13.68 16.11
CA ALA A 374 -2.24 -15.04 15.57
C ALA A 374 -1.66 -16.12 16.51
N ALA A 375 -0.73 -15.76 17.41
CA ALA A 375 -0.12 -16.70 18.35
C ALA A 375 -0.94 -16.91 19.62
N THR A 376 -1.66 -15.89 20.08
CA THR A 376 -2.37 -15.89 21.35
C THR A 376 -3.89 -15.95 21.21
N GLY A 377 -4.44 -15.56 20.06
CA GLY A 377 -5.89 -15.42 19.83
C GLY A 377 -6.54 -14.31 20.66
N LEU A 378 -5.75 -13.37 21.18
CA LEU A 378 -6.21 -12.21 21.95
C LEU A 378 -6.18 -10.95 21.07
N PRO A 379 -6.92 -9.87 21.44
CA PRO A 379 -6.84 -8.60 20.74
C PRO A 379 -5.39 -8.13 20.57
N GLN A 380 -5.03 -7.74 19.34
CA GLN A 380 -3.71 -7.26 18.99
C GLN A 380 -3.51 -5.83 19.50
N GLU A 381 -2.40 -5.62 20.19
CA GLU A 381 -1.93 -4.30 20.62
C GLU A 381 -0.58 -4.00 19.97
N THR A 382 -0.24 -2.73 19.81
CA THR A 382 1.07 -2.30 19.27
C THR A 382 2.24 -2.57 20.23
N GLY A 383 1.97 -2.81 21.52
CA GLY A 383 2.95 -2.53 22.57
C GLY A 383 3.36 -1.05 22.56
N SER A 384 4.52 -0.70 23.12
CA SER A 384 5.01 0.69 22.99
C SER A 384 5.30 1.04 21.53
N VAL A 385 4.84 2.20 21.08
CA VAL A 385 5.27 2.80 19.82
C VAL A 385 6.55 3.58 20.09
N ILE A 386 7.60 3.27 19.34
CA ILE A 386 8.96 3.77 19.55
C ILE A 386 9.29 4.72 18.41
N VAL A 387 9.71 5.94 18.73
CA VAL A 387 10.18 6.94 17.76
C VAL A 387 11.62 7.26 18.09
N THR A 388 12.55 6.94 17.19
CA THR A 388 13.98 7.13 17.40
C THR A 388 14.54 8.10 16.37
N PHE A 389 15.31 9.09 16.83
CA PHE A 389 15.98 10.07 15.96
C PHE A 389 17.09 9.37 15.17
N ILE A 390 16.99 9.32 13.84
CA ILE A 390 17.95 8.60 12.97
C ILE A 390 19.09 9.50 12.47
N SER A 391 18.97 10.81 12.67
CA SER A 391 19.99 11.84 12.47
C SER A 391 19.88 12.89 13.58
N ASP A 392 20.93 13.70 13.77
CA ASP A 392 20.87 14.82 14.72
C ASP A 392 19.79 15.82 14.31
N ALA A 393 18.80 16.09 15.17
CA ALA A 393 17.75 17.07 14.88
C ALA A 393 18.28 18.50 15.03
N SER A 394 17.89 19.38 14.11
CA SER A 394 18.32 20.80 14.10
C SER A 394 17.18 21.70 14.56
N GLY A 395 17.39 22.43 15.66
CA GLY A 395 16.46 23.41 16.21
C GLY A 395 16.99 24.84 16.15
N TYR A 396 16.10 25.81 15.97
CA TYR A 396 16.46 27.23 15.95
C TYR A 396 15.49 28.06 16.80
N LEU A 397 16.02 28.68 17.86
CA LEU A 397 15.28 29.58 18.76
C LEU A 397 15.51 31.03 18.33
N TYR A 398 14.57 31.64 17.62
CA TYR A 398 14.72 32.99 17.08
C TYR A 398 13.74 34.00 17.72
N PRO A 399 14.07 35.30 17.67
CA PRO A 399 13.15 36.35 18.11
C PRO A 399 11.81 36.23 17.39
N ASN A 400 10.72 36.64 18.04
CA ASN A 400 9.41 36.57 17.40
C ASN A 400 9.41 37.44 16.12
N PRO A 401 9.18 36.86 14.93
CA PRO A 401 9.29 37.59 13.67
C PRO A 401 8.14 38.60 13.48
N TYR A 402 7.03 38.44 14.23
CA TYR A 402 5.88 39.34 14.18
C TYR A 402 6.00 40.55 15.11
N THR A 403 7.01 40.62 15.98
CA THR A 403 7.17 41.73 16.92
C THR A 403 8.61 42.02 17.31
N ASP A 404 8.98 43.30 17.36
CA ASP A 404 10.27 43.75 17.88
C ASP A 404 10.37 43.73 19.42
N ASN A 405 9.35 43.24 20.13
CA ASN A 405 9.36 43.18 21.59
C ASN A 405 10.35 42.09 22.08
N PRO A 406 11.43 42.45 22.79
CA PRO A 406 12.43 41.47 23.26
C PRO A 406 11.89 40.51 24.32
N GLU A 407 10.76 40.84 24.96
CA GLU A 407 10.07 40.00 25.95
C GLU A 407 8.98 39.11 25.32
N ALA A 408 8.77 39.18 24.00
CA ALA A 408 7.84 38.28 23.32
C ALA A 408 8.34 36.83 23.39
N GLN A 409 7.41 35.88 23.33
CA GLN A 409 7.75 34.47 23.25
C GLN A 409 8.58 34.23 21.99
N ARG A 410 9.71 33.52 22.13
CA ARG A 410 10.58 33.20 20.99
C ARG A 410 9.90 32.18 20.10
N HIS A 411 10.17 32.25 18.81
CA HIS A 411 9.77 31.20 17.90
C HIS A 411 10.79 30.07 17.93
N ILE A 412 10.31 28.85 17.77
CA ILE A 412 11.15 27.68 17.55
C ILE A 412 10.70 26.94 16.30
N ARG A 413 11.68 26.53 15.50
CA ARG A 413 11.53 25.53 14.43
C ARG A 413 12.48 24.38 14.73
N LEU A 414 11.99 23.16 14.71
CA LEU A 414 12.77 21.93 14.91
C LEU A 414 12.58 21.02 13.70
N PHE A 415 13.69 20.59 13.09
CA PHE A 415 13.72 19.68 11.96
C PHE A 415 14.34 18.36 12.40
N MET A 416 13.62 17.26 12.22
CA MET A 416 14.08 15.93 12.64
C MET A 416 13.76 14.87 11.60
N ASP A 417 14.62 13.87 11.52
CA ASP A 417 14.36 12.63 10.80
C ASP A 417 14.26 11.53 11.87
N VAL A 418 13.17 10.76 11.83
CA VAL A 418 12.89 9.76 12.86
C VAL A 418 12.51 8.43 12.23
N SER A 419 12.87 7.33 12.87
CA SER A 419 12.30 6.01 12.62
C SER A 419 11.14 5.81 13.59
N MET A 420 10.01 5.34 13.09
CA MET A 420 8.86 4.90 13.88
C MET A 420 8.79 3.38 13.80
N ASN A 421 8.56 2.69 14.92
CA ASN A 421 8.39 1.24 14.99
C ASN A 421 7.58 0.82 16.23
N THR A 422 7.23 -0.46 16.37
CA THR A 422 6.44 -0.94 17.52
C THR A 422 7.10 -2.10 18.25
N ALA A 423 6.78 -2.26 19.53
CA ALA A 423 7.32 -3.36 20.34
C ALA A 423 6.74 -4.74 19.93
N ALA A 424 5.46 -4.79 19.53
CA ALA A 424 4.85 -6.01 19.00
C ALA A 424 5.27 -6.26 17.55
N SER A 425 5.57 -7.52 17.18
CA SER A 425 6.14 -7.88 15.87
C SER A 425 5.19 -7.66 14.68
N GLN A 426 3.92 -8.07 14.80
CA GLN A 426 2.92 -7.90 13.74
C GLN A 426 2.68 -6.42 13.39
N PRO A 427 2.41 -5.52 14.35
CA PRO A 427 2.29 -4.10 14.04
C PRO A 427 3.61 -3.49 13.56
N ASN A 428 4.76 -4.03 13.98
CA ASN A 428 6.08 -3.51 13.60
C ASN A 428 6.33 -3.70 12.11
N ALA A 429 5.99 -4.87 11.57
CA ALA A 429 6.10 -5.12 10.13
C ALA A 429 5.16 -4.23 9.29
N SER A 430 4.09 -3.72 9.90
CA SER A 430 3.07 -2.90 9.25
C SER A 430 3.34 -1.40 9.31
N LEU A 431 3.98 -0.92 10.38
CA LEU A 431 4.15 0.50 10.70
C LEU A 431 5.61 0.98 10.67
N SER A 432 6.59 0.07 10.76
CA SER A 432 8.01 0.44 10.85
C SER A 432 8.41 1.23 9.61
N GLN A 433 8.99 2.42 9.75
CA GLN A 433 9.42 3.27 8.63
C GLN A 433 10.22 4.48 9.11
N ASP A 434 10.93 5.12 8.18
CA ASP A 434 11.48 6.46 8.42
C ASP A 434 10.49 7.57 8.03
N LEU A 435 10.37 8.56 8.89
CA LEU A 435 9.64 9.82 8.66
C LEU A 435 10.70 10.92 8.52
N MET A 436 10.91 11.37 7.29
CA MET A 436 11.93 12.37 6.96
C MET A 436 11.38 13.79 7.10
N ARG A 437 12.25 14.72 7.52
CA ARG A 437 12.01 16.16 7.53
C ARG A 437 10.74 16.56 8.30
N VAL A 438 10.47 15.87 9.41
CA VAL A 438 9.39 16.26 10.32
C VAL A 438 9.73 17.62 10.93
N GLU A 439 8.85 18.59 10.74
CA GLU A 439 9.04 19.95 11.25
C GLU A 439 8.04 20.25 12.38
N LEU A 440 8.57 20.66 13.53
CA LEU A 440 7.77 21.23 14.62
C LEU A 440 7.93 22.74 14.66
N VAL A 441 6.81 23.47 14.68
CA VAL A 441 6.78 24.94 14.73
C VAL A 441 6.08 25.37 16.01
N GLY A 442 6.73 26.21 16.81
CA GLY A 442 6.23 26.53 18.14
C GLY A 442 6.68 27.85 18.74
N LEU A 443 6.27 28.03 19.99
CA LEU A 443 6.63 29.15 20.86
C LEU A 443 7.40 28.64 22.07
N ALA A 444 8.44 29.39 22.43
CA ALA A 444 9.35 29.10 23.54
C ALA A 444 9.37 30.27 24.52
N GLN A 445 9.26 29.98 25.82
CA GLN A 445 9.33 30.97 26.89
C GLN A 445 10.01 30.40 28.12
N VAL A 446 10.63 31.26 28.94
CA VAL A 446 11.14 30.84 30.25
C VAL A 446 10.08 31.12 31.31
N ARG A 447 9.61 30.08 32.00
CA ARG A 447 8.64 30.15 33.09
C ARG A 447 9.14 29.36 34.29
N ASN A 448 9.17 29.99 35.46
CA ASN A 448 9.65 29.37 36.71
C ASN A 448 11.08 28.79 36.62
N GLY A 449 11.94 29.33 35.76
CA GLY A 449 13.30 28.84 35.54
C GLY A 449 13.41 27.66 34.56
N LEU A 450 12.29 27.20 34.00
CA LEU A 450 12.24 26.17 32.96
C LEU A 450 12.01 26.83 31.60
N LEU A 451 12.68 26.36 30.57
CA LEU A 451 12.35 26.72 29.20
C LEU A 451 11.20 25.82 28.74
N GLU A 452 10.03 26.43 28.56
CA GLU A 452 8.81 25.77 28.09
C GLU A 452 8.67 26.00 26.59
N ILE A 453 8.58 24.91 25.83
CA ILE A 453 8.33 24.92 24.39
C ILE A 453 7.00 24.25 24.13
N ASN A 454 6.11 24.94 23.42
CA ASN A 454 4.87 24.39 22.88
C ASN A 454 4.95 24.47 21.35
N SER A 455 4.79 23.36 20.64
CA SER A 455 4.87 23.31 19.18
C SER A 455 3.78 22.43 18.58
N ILE A 456 3.53 22.62 17.29
CA ILE A 456 2.66 21.79 16.47
C ILE A 456 3.49 21.21 15.33
N GLY A 457 3.24 19.95 15.02
CA GLY A 457 3.69 19.31 13.79
C GLY A 457 2.67 18.26 13.34
N ILE A 458 2.79 17.81 12.11
CA ILE A 458 1.93 16.77 11.55
C ILE A 458 2.83 15.73 10.88
N VAL A 459 2.50 14.46 11.08
CA VAL A 459 3.19 13.32 10.46
C VAL A 459 2.20 12.48 9.67
N GLU A 460 2.66 11.90 8.57
CA GLU A 460 1.85 11.00 7.73
C GLU A 460 2.54 9.64 7.58
N PRO A 461 2.30 8.69 8.51
CA PRO A 461 2.91 7.37 8.42
C PRO A 461 2.20 6.49 7.40
N ASN A 462 2.96 5.73 6.60
CA ASN A 462 2.41 4.66 5.78
C ASN A 462 1.96 3.49 6.65
N ILE A 463 0.81 2.91 6.32
CA ILE A 463 0.25 1.75 7.00
C ILE A 463 0.14 0.63 5.97
N LEU A 464 0.82 -0.49 6.22
CA LEU A 464 0.86 -1.66 5.33
C LEU A 464 1.37 -1.34 3.90
N GLY A 465 1.98 -0.18 3.69
CA GLY A 465 2.44 0.28 2.38
C GLY A 465 1.30 0.50 1.36
N GLN A 466 0.05 0.60 1.85
CA GLN A 466 -1.17 0.72 1.03
C GLN A 466 -2.01 1.94 1.38
N ASP A 467 -1.86 2.47 2.60
CA ASP A 467 -2.63 3.59 3.13
C ASP A 467 -1.68 4.61 3.78
N VAL A 468 -2.04 5.88 3.72
CA VAL A 468 -1.28 6.99 4.33
C VAL A 468 -2.12 7.54 5.46
N GLY A 469 -1.69 7.31 6.70
CA GLY A 469 -2.34 7.90 7.85
C GLY A 469 -1.91 9.35 8.06
N ASN A 470 -2.64 10.09 8.89
CA ASN A 470 -2.23 11.40 9.39
C ASN A 470 -2.33 11.46 10.91
N ALA A 471 -1.44 12.23 11.54
CA ALA A 471 -1.49 12.50 12.97
C ALA A 471 -0.96 13.90 13.27
N THR A 472 -1.79 14.72 13.93
CA THR A 472 -1.36 16.01 14.48
C THR A 472 -0.72 15.79 15.85
N ILE A 473 0.46 16.36 16.04
CA ILE A 473 1.25 16.27 17.26
C ILE A 473 1.33 17.66 17.88
N ALA A 474 0.75 17.83 19.07
CA ALA A 474 0.94 19.02 19.89
C ALA A 474 2.02 18.74 20.95
N PHE A 475 3.25 19.15 20.69
CA PHE A 475 4.39 18.79 21.53
C PHE A 475 4.63 19.83 22.62
N LYS A 476 4.83 19.36 23.86
CA LYS A 476 5.23 20.19 25.00
C LYS A 476 6.49 19.62 25.65
N LEU A 477 7.53 20.45 25.63
CA LEU A 477 8.83 20.17 26.23
C LEU A 477 9.11 21.13 27.38
N LEU A 478 9.59 20.59 28.48
CA LEU A 478 10.09 21.37 29.61
C LEU A 478 11.57 21.10 29.79
N ALA A 479 12.38 22.14 29.60
CA ALA A 479 13.82 22.06 29.71
C ALA A 479 14.32 22.64 31.04
N GLU A 480 15.03 21.81 31.82
CA GLU A 480 15.81 22.27 32.97
C GLU A 480 17.19 22.78 32.53
N THR A 481 17.65 23.89 33.10
CA THR A 481 18.94 24.54 32.77
C THR A 481 19.97 24.43 33.90
N ASN A 482 19.93 23.32 34.68
CA ASN A 482 20.72 23.18 35.91
C ASN A 482 21.96 22.30 35.74
N ASP A 483 23.16 22.88 35.90
CA ASP A 483 24.48 22.25 35.80
C ASP A 483 24.69 20.95 36.63
N GLN A 484 23.87 20.71 37.67
CA GLN A 484 23.96 19.48 38.48
C GLN A 484 23.23 18.30 37.84
N ILE A 485 22.17 18.56 37.10
CA ILE A 485 21.33 17.56 36.44
C ILE A 485 21.99 17.12 35.13
N GLU A 486 22.60 18.06 34.38
CA GLU A 486 23.47 17.78 33.23
C GLU A 486 24.52 16.69 33.56
N ARG A 487 25.25 16.86 34.66
CA ARG A 487 26.31 15.91 35.07
C ARG A 487 25.80 14.54 35.51
N LEU A 488 24.55 14.43 35.97
CA LEU A 488 23.96 13.15 36.39
C LEU A 488 23.46 12.38 35.17
N PHE A 489 22.84 13.06 34.21
CA PHE A 489 22.38 12.45 32.95
C PHE A 489 23.52 12.08 32.03
N ASP A 490 24.57 12.90 31.90
CA ASP A 490 25.80 12.53 31.18
C ASP A 490 26.40 11.22 31.70
N GLN A 491 26.28 10.96 33.02
CA GLN A 491 26.77 9.72 33.60
C GLN A 491 25.88 8.52 33.30
N GLU A 492 24.56 8.70 33.21
CA GLU A 492 23.60 7.62 32.89
C GLU A 492 23.61 7.27 31.39
N GLN A 493 23.66 8.26 30.50
CA GLN A 493 23.64 8.02 29.05
C GLN A 493 24.96 7.39 28.55
N ASN A 494 26.11 7.82 29.09
CA ASN A 494 27.41 7.17 28.84
C ASN A 494 27.51 5.74 29.45
N GLN A 495 26.49 5.30 30.21
CA GLN A 495 26.42 3.97 30.82
C GLN A 495 25.26 3.12 30.29
N ALA A 496 24.41 3.65 29.41
CA ALA A 496 23.35 2.86 28.77
C ALA A 496 23.99 1.74 27.94
N PRO A 497 23.59 0.47 28.14
CA PRO A 497 24.15 -0.62 27.36
C PRO A 497 23.80 -0.44 25.89
N ASN A 498 24.81 -0.47 25.01
CA ASN A 498 24.59 -0.56 23.58
C ASN A 498 24.08 -1.97 23.25
N ILE A 499 22.77 -2.09 23.02
CA ILE A 499 22.10 -3.38 22.77
C ILE A 499 22.10 -3.63 21.25
N PRO A 500 22.64 -4.77 20.77
CA PRO A 500 22.57 -5.16 19.36
C PRO A 500 21.14 -5.24 18.81
N PRO A 501 20.89 -4.91 17.53
CA PRO A 501 19.62 -5.18 16.88
C PRO A 501 19.27 -6.66 16.95
N ARG A 502 18.02 -6.96 17.28
CA ARG A 502 17.49 -8.32 17.28
C ARG A 502 16.40 -8.44 16.23
N LEU A 503 16.49 -9.50 15.43
CA LEU A 503 15.45 -9.87 14.49
C LEU A 503 14.18 -10.25 15.25
N VAL A 504 13.05 -9.60 14.95
CA VAL A 504 11.75 -9.90 15.57
C VAL A 504 10.85 -10.74 14.67
N SER A 505 10.95 -10.55 13.36
CA SER A 505 10.25 -11.35 12.35
C SER A 505 10.95 -11.21 11.00
N TRP A 506 10.64 -12.09 10.07
CA TRP A 506 11.16 -12.00 8.71
C TRP A 506 10.23 -12.69 7.70
N VAL A 507 10.40 -12.38 6.43
CA VAL A 507 9.78 -13.04 5.29
C VAL A 507 10.85 -13.95 4.68
N PRO A 508 10.66 -15.28 4.63
CA PRO A 508 9.36 -15.99 4.71
C PRO A 508 8.85 -16.35 6.12
N GLY A 509 9.70 -16.29 7.15
CA GLY A 509 9.32 -16.57 8.54
C GLY A 509 10.13 -17.69 9.17
N PHE A 510 10.13 -17.72 10.51
CA PHE A 510 10.81 -18.76 11.29
C PHE A 510 10.17 -20.15 11.08
N GLU A 511 10.88 -21.20 11.45
CA GLU A 511 10.40 -22.59 11.37
C GLU A 511 9.10 -22.81 12.17
N ASN A 512 8.89 -22.02 13.23
CA ASN A 512 7.69 -22.05 14.07
C ASN A 512 6.71 -20.89 13.80
N ALA A 513 6.81 -20.24 12.64
CA ALA A 513 5.89 -19.17 12.25
C ALA A 513 4.45 -19.70 12.11
N ILE A 514 3.47 -18.79 12.24
CA ILE A 514 2.04 -19.12 12.19
C ILE A 514 1.45 -18.48 10.93
N PRO A 515 0.73 -19.25 10.08
CA PRO A 515 0.56 -20.71 10.12
C PRO A 515 1.87 -21.47 9.84
N ALA A 516 1.92 -22.78 10.11
CA ALA A 516 3.12 -23.59 9.85
C ALA A 516 3.59 -23.57 8.37
N THR A 517 2.70 -23.18 7.45
CA THR A 517 2.93 -23.04 6.01
C THR A 517 3.61 -21.72 5.62
N ARG A 518 3.97 -20.86 6.57
CA ARG A 518 4.55 -19.52 6.34
C ARG A 518 5.74 -19.49 5.37
N GLN A 519 6.67 -20.45 5.46
CA GLN A 519 7.81 -20.51 4.52
C GLN A 519 7.40 -20.95 3.12
N SER A 520 6.42 -21.86 3.01
CA SER A 520 5.88 -22.21 1.71
C SER A 520 5.25 -21.00 1.04
N MET A 521 4.74 -20.02 1.79
CA MET A 521 4.13 -18.78 1.27
C MET A 521 5.07 -17.81 0.53
N GLN A 522 6.33 -18.18 0.28
CA GLN A 522 7.26 -17.37 -0.51
C GLN A 522 7.15 -17.68 -2.00
N ARG A 523 7.16 -16.65 -2.84
CA ARG A 523 7.14 -16.80 -4.30
C ARG A 523 8.47 -16.42 -4.95
N PRO A 524 8.74 -16.91 -6.17
CA PRO A 524 9.94 -16.53 -6.92
C PRO A 524 10.20 -15.02 -7.05
N GLY A 525 9.14 -14.21 -7.14
CA GLY A 525 9.26 -12.75 -7.24
C GLY A 525 9.37 -12.02 -5.91
N ASP A 526 9.14 -12.68 -4.77
CA ASP A 526 9.05 -12.01 -3.48
C ASP A 526 10.44 -11.67 -2.90
N PRO A 527 10.59 -10.49 -2.26
CA PRO A 527 11.80 -10.15 -1.51
C PRO A 527 11.95 -10.99 -0.24
N ILE A 528 13.17 -11.00 0.29
CA ILE A 528 13.43 -11.38 1.68
C ILE A 528 13.36 -10.11 2.52
N ILE A 529 12.57 -10.10 3.59
CA ILE A 529 12.37 -8.92 4.45
C ILE A 529 12.74 -9.29 5.88
N LEU A 530 13.55 -8.49 6.55
CA LEU A 530 14.02 -8.70 7.92
C LEU A 530 13.55 -7.53 8.78
N ASN A 531 12.73 -7.79 9.80
CA ASN A 531 12.22 -6.78 10.72
C ASN A 531 12.98 -6.85 12.05
N PHE A 532 13.54 -5.73 12.49
CA PHE A 532 14.26 -5.59 13.75
C PHE A 532 13.46 -4.81 14.79
N ASP A 533 13.87 -4.89 16.05
CA ASP A 533 13.26 -4.16 17.18
C ASP A 533 13.73 -2.71 17.33
N GLN A 534 14.76 -2.30 16.58
CA GLN A 534 15.33 -0.95 16.61
C GLN A 534 15.87 -0.52 15.24
N PRO A 535 16.02 0.79 14.97
CA PRO A 535 16.44 1.28 13.66
C PRO A 535 17.84 0.83 13.28
N LEU A 536 18.03 0.63 11.98
CA LEU A 536 19.28 0.18 11.40
C LEU A 536 20.07 1.37 10.84
N ARG A 537 21.38 1.39 11.07
CA ARG A 537 22.28 2.39 10.50
C ARG A 537 22.54 2.09 9.03
N ARG A 538 22.41 3.11 8.19
CA ARG A 538 22.71 3.05 6.76
C ARG A 538 24.20 3.18 6.52
N GLN A 539 24.78 2.20 5.83
CA GLN A 539 26.18 2.26 5.41
C GLN A 539 26.40 1.47 4.14
N SER A 540 27.40 1.87 3.35
CA SER A 540 27.77 1.17 2.13
C SER A 540 28.34 -0.23 2.40
N GLY A 541 28.18 -1.09 1.40
CA GLY A 541 28.70 -2.45 1.39
C GLY A 541 27.66 -3.50 1.72
N GLU A 542 28.14 -4.71 1.94
CA GLU A 542 27.28 -5.88 2.04
C GLU A 542 26.67 -6.04 3.44
N LEU A 543 25.37 -5.78 3.57
CA LEU A 543 24.60 -5.93 4.81
C LEU A 543 24.18 -7.37 5.08
N VAL A 544 24.00 -8.16 4.02
CA VAL A 544 23.56 -9.56 4.07
C VAL A 544 24.33 -10.41 3.07
N ILE A 545 24.50 -11.67 3.40
CA ILE A 545 25.02 -12.70 2.51
C ILE A 545 23.87 -13.65 2.22
N VAL A 546 23.66 -13.96 0.94
CA VAL A 546 22.69 -14.97 0.51
C VAL A 546 23.42 -16.08 -0.23
N GLU A 547 23.15 -17.32 0.17
CA GLU A 547 23.61 -18.53 -0.52
C GLU A 547 22.42 -19.28 -1.11
N GLU A 548 22.52 -19.66 -2.38
CA GLU A 548 21.59 -20.53 -3.10
C GLU A 548 22.22 -21.93 -3.20
N ASN A 549 21.61 -22.95 -2.60
CA ASN A 549 22.11 -24.34 -2.59
C ASN A 549 23.59 -24.47 -2.16
N GLY A 550 23.99 -23.67 -1.16
CA GLY A 550 25.37 -23.60 -0.66
C GLY A 550 26.34 -22.82 -1.54
N VAL A 551 25.86 -22.14 -2.59
CA VAL A 551 26.65 -21.26 -3.45
C VAL A 551 26.26 -19.82 -3.17
N ARG A 552 27.23 -19.01 -2.77
CA ARG A 552 27.02 -17.58 -2.53
C ARG A 552 26.58 -16.84 -3.79
N ILE A 553 25.50 -16.08 -3.68
CA ILE A 553 25.03 -15.15 -4.70
C ILE A 553 25.96 -13.92 -4.72
N PRO A 554 26.40 -13.46 -5.91
CA PRO A 554 27.24 -12.26 -6.01
C PRO A 554 26.54 -11.02 -5.44
N THR A 555 27.29 -10.17 -4.72
CA THR A 555 26.74 -8.98 -4.05
C THR A 555 26.09 -8.00 -5.04
N GLU A 556 26.58 -7.91 -6.28
CA GLU A 556 25.99 -7.09 -7.35
C GLU A 556 24.62 -7.57 -7.83
N SER A 557 24.22 -8.80 -7.48
CA SER A 557 22.90 -9.37 -7.75
C SER A 557 21.96 -9.23 -6.55
N ILE A 558 22.40 -8.57 -5.47
CA ILE A 558 21.62 -8.35 -4.26
C ILE A 558 21.42 -6.84 -4.09
N GLU A 559 20.17 -6.40 -4.12
CA GLU A 559 19.79 -5.06 -3.73
C GLU A 559 19.27 -5.07 -2.29
N SER A 560 19.79 -4.19 -1.43
CA SER A 560 19.38 -4.11 -0.03
C SER A 560 18.97 -2.70 0.34
N ARG A 561 17.80 -2.55 0.97
CA ARG A 561 17.25 -1.24 1.38
C ARG A 561 16.85 -1.26 2.85
N ILE A 562 17.27 -0.23 3.58
CA ILE A 562 16.83 0.04 4.96
C ILE A 562 15.73 1.10 4.94
N ASP A 563 14.66 0.87 5.69
CA ASP A 563 13.61 1.85 6.00
C ASP A 563 13.09 1.58 7.43
N GLY A 564 13.45 2.47 8.37
CA GLY A 564 13.23 2.29 9.80
C GLY A 564 14.00 1.09 10.35
N THR A 565 13.26 0.13 10.89
CA THR A 565 13.80 -1.12 11.46
C THR A 565 13.79 -2.29 10.47
N VAL A 566 13.47 -2.03 9.20
CA VAL A 566 13.28 -3.07 8.18
C VAL A 566 14.41 -3.06 7.18
N LEU A 567 14.96 -4.24 6.89
CA LEU A 567 15.87 -4.50 5.78
C LEU A 567 15.16 -5.34 4.72
N THR A 568 14.93 -4.77 3.54
CA THR A 568 14.45 -5.48 2.36
C THR A 568 15.64 -5.93 1.52
N VAL A 569 15.63 -7.18 1.06
CA VAL A 569 16.67 -7.81 0.24
C VAL A 569 16.02 -8.38 -1.01
N GLN A 570 16.33 -7.80 -2.16
CA GLN A 570 15.88 -8.27 -3.47
C GLN A 570 17.02 -8.99 -4.19
N ILE A 571 16.75 -10.15 -4.76
CA ILE A 571 17.71 -10.93 -5.55
C ILE A 571 17.37 -10.73 -7.03
N ARG A 572 18.33 -10.23 -7.81
CA ARG A 572 18.21 -10.13 -9.27
C ARG A 572 18.06 -11.53 -9.85
N GLY A 573 17.04 -11.76 -10.67
CA GLY A 573 16.65 -13.10 -11.12
C GLY A 573 15.58 -13.78 -10.26
N GLY A 574 15.26 -13.22 -9.07
CA GLY A 574 14.28 -13.78 -8.15
C GLY A 574 14.78 -15.04 -7.40
N LEU A 575 13.90 -15.57 -6.56
CA LEU A 575 14.08 -16.85 -5.86
C LEU A 575 13.72 -18.00 -6.80
N LYS A 576 14.54 -19.05 -6.85
CA LYS A 576 14.34 -20.19 -7.74
C LYS A 576 13.54 -21.30 -7.06
N PRO A 577 12.63 -21.99 -7.78
CA PRO A 577 11.93 -23.14 -7.23
C PRO A 577 12.88 -24.25 -6.79
N ALA A 578 12.48 -25.02 -5.78
CA ALA A 578 13.24 -26.12 -5.16
C ALA A 578 14.61 -25.72 -4.54
N ALA A 579 15.03 -24.46 -4.59
CA ALA A 579 16.31 -24.03 -4.06
C ALA A 579 16.24 -23.80 -2.55
N GLU A 580 17.29 -24.22 -1.86
CA GLU A 580 17.55 -23.83 -0.47
C GLU A 580 18.29 -22.50 -0.44
N TYR A 581 17.77 -21.56 0.36
CA TYR A 581 18.39 -20.27 0.59
C TYR A 581 18.87 -20.16 2.03
N VAL A 582 20.11 -19.71 2.19
CA VAL A 582 20.69 -19.36 3.50
C VAL A 582 21.01 -17.88 3.51
N VAL A 583 20.36 -17.15 4.41
CA VAL A 583 20.54 -15.71 4.61
C VAL A 583 21.30 -15.49 5.90
N THR A 584 22.41 -14.78 5.83
CA THR A 584 23.25 -14.45 6.98
C THR A 584 23.45 -12.94 7.07
N THR A 585 23.10 -12.34 8.20
CA THR A 585 23.39 -10.93 8.48
C THR A 585 24.89 -10.74 8.68
N THR A 586 25.45 -9.65 8.12
CA THR A 586 26.88 -9.34 8.30
C THR A 586 27.08 -8.39 9.49
N SER A 587 28.32 -8.24 9.94
CA SER A 587 28.67 -7.24 10.98
C SER A 587 28.52 -5.79 10.51
N ARG A 588 28.18 -5.55 9.23
CA ARG A 588 27.82 -4.22 8.71
C ARG A 588 26.34 -3.90 8.94
N LEU A 589 25.49 -4.87 9.24
CA LEU A 589 24.15 -4.56 9.71
C LEU A 589 24.26 -4.15 11.18
N GLN A 590 24.05 -2.86 11.47
CA GLN A 590 24.30 -2.28 12.81
C GLN A 590 23.12 -1.40 13.24
N ASN A 591 22.96 -1.18 14.54
CA ASN A 591 22.15 -0.06 15.04
C ASN A 591 22.86 1.28 14.82
N LEU A 592 22.18 2.38 15.18
CA LEU A 592 22.70 3.75 15.08
C LEU A 592 23.99 3.95 15.91
N GLU A 593 24.15 3.21 17.00
CA GLU A 593 25.32 3.24 17.89
C GLU A 593 26.48 2.34 17.40
N GLY A 594 26.32 1.66 16.26
CA GLY A 594 27.34 0.82 15.60
C GLY A 594 27.54 -0.58 16.19
N SER A 595 26.66 -1.05 17.08
CA SER A 595 26.63 -2.46 17.47
C SER A 595 26.08 -3.31 16.34
N PRO A 596 26.81 -4.36 15.91
CA PRO A 596 26.33 -5.26 14.86
C PRO A 596 25.10 -6.03 15.35
N ALA A 597 24.14 -6.24 14.45
CA ALA A 597 23.02 -7.15 14.65
C ALA A 597 23.54 -8.52 15.09
N LEU A 598 22.75 -9.22 15.90
CA LEU A 598 23.05 -10.62 16.21
C LEU A 598 23.11 -11.41 14.90
N ALA A 599 24.12 -12.26 14.78
CA ALA A 599 24.30 -13.07 13.59
C ALA A 599 23.24 -14.17 13.57
N ASP A 600 22.21 -13.96 12.76
CA ASP A 600 21.17 -14.94 12.49
C ASP A 600 21.52 -15.68 11.19
N ILE A 601 21.38 -17.01 11.23
CA ILE A 601 21.45 -17.86 10.03
C ILE A 601 20.02 -18.31 9.78
N LEU A 602 19.43 -17.75 8.75
CA LEU A 602 18.04 -17.99 8.37
C LEU A 602 18.02 -18.88 7.15
N THR A 603 17.28 -19.97 7.22
CA THR A 603 17.16 -20.94 6.13
C THR A 603 15.70 -21.11 5.76
N PHE A 604 15.45 -21.15 4.45
CA PHE A 604 14.17 -21.54 3.90
C PHE A 604 14.38 -22.26 2.57
N THR A 605 13.39 -23.03 2.15
CA THR A 605 13.40 -23.74 0.86
C THR A 605 12.20 -23.30 0.07
N MET A 606 12.43 -22.90 -1.18
CA MET A 606 11.35 -22.61 -2.11
C MET A 606 10.62 -23.91 -2.45
N PRO A 607 9.27 -23.90 -2.56
CA PRO A 607 8.52 -25.05 -3.04
C PRO A 607 9.10 -25.57 -4.36
N ALA A 608 9.17 -26.90 -4.47
CA ALA A 608 9.68 -27.53 -5.67
C ALA A 608 8.61 -27.48 -6.78
N THR A 609 9.08 -27.34 -8.01
CA THR A 609 8.30 -27.49 -9.24
C THR A 609 9.03 -28.52 -10.11
N GLN A 610 8.34 -29.16 -11.05
CA GLN A 610 8.97 -30.21 -11.87
C GLN A 610 9.85 -29.61 -12.97
N GLN A 611 11.12 -29.35 -12.66
CA GLN A 611 12.09 -28.77 -13.61
C GLN A 611 12.72 -29.80 -14.57
N THR A 612 11.93 -30.57 -15.32
CA THR A 612 12.46 -31.53 -16.31
C THR A 612 12.06 -31.14 -17.73
N ASP A 613 12.78 -31.63 -18.75
CA ASP A 613 12.38 -31.47 -20.17
C ASP A 613 10.97 -32.08 -20.49
N GLN A 614 10.33 -32.73 -19.52
CA GLN A 614 8.97 -33.26 -19.60
C GLN A 614 7.91 -32.40 -18.91
N GLU A 615 8.29 -31.24 -18.35
CA GLU A 615 7.35 -30.26 -17.77
C GLU A 615 6.37 -29.77 -18.82
N VAL A 616 5.07 -29.79 -18.49
CA VAL A 616 4.07 -29.16 -19.33
C VAL A 616 4.27 -27.66 -19.23
N LYS A 617 4.58 -27.05 -20.37
CA LYS A 617 4.79 -25.61 -20.49
C LYS A 617 3.50 -24.98 -21.00
N VAL A 618 3.05 -23.90 -20.36
CA VAL A 618 1.92 -23.09 -20.82
C VAL A 618 2.27 -21.62 -20.76
N SER A 619 1.59 -20.81 -21.57
CA SER A 619 1.79 -19.36 -21.58
C SER A 619 1.35 -18.69 -20.26
N PRO A 620 2.04 -17.62 -19.82
CA PRO A 620 1.66 -16.90 -18.61
C PRO A 620 0.33 -16.16 -18.80
N LEU A 621 -0.38 -15.93 -17.70
CA LEU A 621 -1.65 -15.20 -17.65
C LEU A 621 -1.50 -13.85 -16.96
N ALA A 622 -2.27 -12.86 -17.39
CA ALA A 622 -2.58 -11.70 -16.56
C ALA A 622 -3.71 -12.09 -15.58
N LEU A 623 -3.35 -12.47 -14.35
CA LEU A 623 -4.33 -12.87 -13.33
C LEU A 623 -5.21 -11.71 -12.87
N THR A 624 -4.64 -10.51 -12.79
CA THR A 624 -5.39 -9.29 -12.52
C THR A 624 -4.92 -8.16 -13.41
N THR A 625 -5.86 -7.31 -13.82
CA THR A 625 -5.61 -6.04 -14.48
C THR A 625 -6.28 -4.92 -13.68
N TYR A 626 -5.56 -3.83 -13.45
CA TYR A 626 -6.09 -2.64 -12.78
C TYR A 626 -5.66 -1.41 -13.58
N PRO A 627 -6.59 -0.68 -14.21
CA PRO A 627 -8.04 -0.89 -14.23
C PRO A 627 -8.45 -1.93 -15.30
N GLY A 628 -9.65 -2.48 -15.22
CA GLY A 628 -10.23 -3.31 -16.29
C GLY A 628 -10.44 -4.79 -15.92
N PHE A 629 -10.63 -5.62 -16.94
CA PHE A 629 -10.85 -7.06 -16.83
C PHE A 629 -9.83 -7.79 -17.72
N PRO A 630 -9.23 -8.93 -17.31
CA PRO A 630 -8.06 -9.49 -17.99
C PRO A 630 -8.43 -10.37 -19.20
N CYS A 631 -9.13 -9.82 -20.19
CA CYS A 631 -9.46 -10.54 -21.43
C CYS A 631 -9.37 -9.63 -22.65
N VAL A 632 -9.15 -10.23 -23.81
CA VAL A 632 -9.36 -9.55 -25.10
C VAL A 632 -10.85 -9.22 -25.23
N SER A 633 -11.17 -7.94 -25.45
CA SER A 633 -12.54 -7.47 -25.55
C SER A 633 -12.97 -7.24 -27.00
N THR A 634 -14.28 -7.38 -27.26
CA THR A 634 -14.92 -7.03 -28.54
C THR A 634 -15.14 -5.52 -28.70
N ALA A 635 -14.64 -4.69 -27.78
CA ALA A 635 -14.92 -3.27 -27.74
C ALA A 635 -14.37 -2.54 -28.97
N THR A 636 -15.22 -1.71 -29.58
CA THR A 636 -14.85 -0.77 -30.63
C THR A 636 -14.96 0.66 -30.10
N LEU A 637 -14.35 1.62 -30.79
CA LEU A 637 -14.46 3.03 -30.39
C LEU A 637 -15.92 3.54 -30.36
N SER A 638 -16.81 2.98 -31.19
CA SER A 638 -18.23 3.35 -31.18
C SER A 638 -19.02 2.78 -30.00
N ASP A 639 -18.47 1.79 -29.30
CA ASP A 639 -19.08 1.27 -28.06
C ASP A 639 -18.72 2.15 -26.85
N ILE A 640 -17.60 2.88 -26.95
CA ILE A 640 -17.07 3.78 -25.93
C ILE A 640 -17.59 5.21 -26.15
N PHE A 641 -17.62 5.68 -27.40
CA PHE A 641 -17.92 7.06 -27.77
C PHE A 641 -19.22 7.21 -28.58
N PRO A 642 -19.97 8.33 -28.41
CA PRO A 642 -19.77 9.35 -27.37
C PRO A 642 -20.01 8.74 -25.98
N LEU A 643 -19.30 9.23 -24.95
CA LEU A 643 -19.46 8.71 -23.59
C LEU A 643 -20.95 8.80 -23.19
N PRO A 644 -21.67 7.66 -23.09
CA PRO A 644 -23.09 7.71 -22.84
C PRO A 644 -23.34 8.21 -21.41
N PRO A 645 -24.44 8.95 -21.18
CA PRO A 645 -24.80 9.42 -19.84
C PRO A 645 -25.15 8.26 -18.89
N GLU A 646 -25.47 7.07 -19.42
CA GLU A 646 -25.66 5.84 -18.67
C GLU A 646 -24.60 4.83 -19.11
N GLN A 647 -23.59 4.63 -18.25
CA GLN A 647 -22.52 3.62 -18.26
C GLN A 647 -21.87 3.27 -19.62
N PRO A 648 -20.74 3.90 -19.98
CA PRO A 648 -19.90 3.42 -21.09
C PRO A 648 -19.53 1.95 -20.92
N ASN A 649 -19.52 1.20 -22.03
CA ASN A 649 -19.22 -0.23 -22.04
C ASN A 649 -17.86 -0.52 -22.69
N HIS A 650 -17.24 -1.61 -22.26
CA HIS A 650 -15.99 -2.16 -22.76
C HIS A 650 -16.24 -3.49 -23.49
N GLY A 651 -17.35 -3.58 -24.24
CA GLY A 651 -17.71 -4.77 -25.01
C GLY A 651 -17.89 -6.03 -24.14
N GLN A 652 -17.55 -7.18 -24.71
CA GLN A 652 -17.57 -8.50 -24.06
C GLN A 652 -16.21 -9.16 -24.26
N CYS A 653 -15.85 -10.15 -23.43
CA CYS A 653 -14.68 -10.98 -23.74
C CYS A 653 -14.92 -11.75 -25.04
N VAL A 654 -13.89 -11.89 -25.86
CA VAL A 654 -13.90 -12.79 -27.02
C VAL A 654 -14.01 -14.24 -26.51
N VAL A 655 -14.82 -15.05 -27.17
CA VAL A 655 -15.11 -16.44 -26.80
C VAL A 655 -14.92 -17.36 -28.01
N SER A 656 -14.78 -18.66 -27.74
CA SER A 656 -14.67 -19.71 -28.77
C SER A 656 -15.81 -19.66 -29.78
N GLU A 657 -15.52 -19.99 -31.04
CA GLU A 657 -16.53 -20.12 -32.11
C GLU A 657 -17.55 -21.21 -31.82
N ASN A 658 -17.22 -22.17 -30.95
CA ASN A 658 -18.12 -23.24 -30.48
C ASN A 658 -19.16 -22.75 -29.47
N THR A 659 -19.02 -21.52 -28.96
CA THR A 659 -20.00 -20.94 -28.03
C THR A 659 -21.34 -20.73 -28.74
N PRO A 660 -22.45 -21.32 -28.28
CA PRO A 660 -23.75 -21.16 -28.92
C PRO A 660 -24.21 -19.69 -28.93
N ALA A 661 -24.87 -19.27 -30.00
CA ALA A 661 -25.29 -17.88 -30.19
C ALA A 661 -26.32 -17.40 -29.15
N GLU A 662 -27.04 -18.30 -28.49
CA GLU A 662 -27.97 -17.96 -27.41
C GLU A 662 -27.27 -17.66 -26.07
N VAL A 663 -25.98 -17.99 -25.93
CA VAL A 663 -25.22 -17.74 -24.71
C VAL A 663 -24.85 -16.25 -24.65
N GLU A 664 -25.59 -15.50 -23.84
CA GLU A 664 -25.34 -14.08 -23.64
C GLU A 664 -24.11 -13.86 -22.74
N ASN A 665 -23.00 -13.40 -23.31
CA ASN A 665 -21.80 -13.08 -22.53
C ASN A 665 -21.97 -11.78 -21.72
N GLN A 666 -21.28 -11.66 -20.59
CA GLN A 666 -21.36 -10.45 -19.77
C GLN A 666 -20.72 -9.25 -20.48
N THR A 667 -21.49 -8.16 -20.62
CA THR A 667 -20.95 -6.85 -20.99
C THR A 667 -20.06 -6.30 -19.88
N LEU A 668 -18.84 -5.93 -20.23
CA LEU A 668 -17.86 -5.34 -19.32
C LEU A 668 -18.12 -3.83 -19.20
N PRO A 669 -18.10 -3.24 -18.00
CA PRO A 669 -18.17 -1.79 -17.85
C PRO A 669 -16.84 -1.15 -18.28
N LEU A 670 -16.90 0.08 -18.80
CA LEU A 670 -15.70 0.92 -18.90
C LEU A 670 -15.30 1.34 -17.48
N THR A 671 -14.25 0.72 -16.96
CA THR A 671 -13.78 0.94 -15.59
C THR A 671 -13.16 2.33 -15.43
N THR A 672 -13.14 2.83 -14.19
CA THR A 672 -12.49 4.10 -13.86
C THR A 672 -11.14 3.89 -13.20
N MET A 673 -10.22 4.83 -13.38
CA MET A 673 -8.93 4.91 -12.71
C MET A 673 -8.83 6.24 -11.93
N PRO A 674 -8.67 6.19 -10.60
CA PRO A 674 -8.40 7.38 -9.80
C PRO A 674 -7.15 8.11 -10.27
N ALA A 675 -7.22 9.45 -10.29
CA ALA A 675 -6.21 10.34 -10.88
C ALA A 675 -4.77 10.10 -10.37
N ASP A 676 -4.64 9.63 -9.14
CA ASP A 676 -3.43 9.47 -8.34
C ASP A 676 -2.85 8.03 -8.36
N ARG A 677 -3.49 7.07 -9.03
CA ARG A 677 -3.11 5.65 -8.94
C ARG A 677 -2.45 5.11 -10.21
N PRO A 678 -1.54 4.12 -10.09
CA PRO A 678 -0.91 3.49 -11.23
C PRO A 678 -1.79 2.43 -11.90
N ILE A 679 -1.52 2.13 -13.17
CA ILE A 679 -1.96 0.87 -13.78
C ILE A 679 -1.14 -0.26 -13.15
N ALA A 680 -1.77 -1.39 -12.82
CA ALA A 680 -1.09 -2.56 -12.25
C ALA A 680 -1.56 -3.87 -12.90
N VAL A 681 -0.61 -4.79 -13.13
CA VAL A 681 -0.89 -6.14 -13.66
C VAL A 681 -0.12 -7.16 -12.83
N ILE A 682 -0.78 -8.25 -12.44
CA ILE A 682 -0.17 -9.40 -11.76
C ILE A 682 -0.21 -10.60 -12.71
N PHE A 683 0.93 -11.27 -12.88
CA PHE A 683 1.08 -12.41 -13.77
C PHE A 683 1.08 -13.75 -13.01
N SER A 684 0.65 -14.82 -13.68
CA SER A 684 0.64 -16.17 -13.10
C SER A 684 2.04 -16.77 -12.96
N GLN A 685 2.94 -16.47 -13.89
CA GLN A 685 4.31 -17.01 -13.93
C GLN A 685 5.37 -15.91 -13.80
N VAL A 686 6.63 -16.33 -13.66
CA VAL A 686 7.78 -15.43 -13.71
C VAL A 686 7.96 -14.93 -15.15
N MET A 687 8.03 -13.61 -15.29
CA MET A 687 8.17 -12.91 -16.55
C MET A 687 9.61 -12.61 -16.88
N ASP A 688 9.94 -12.60 -18.17
CA ASP A 688 11.17 -11.98 -18.65
C ASP A 688 11.00 -10.46 -18.59
N ILE A 689 11.67 -9.84 -17.62
CA ILE A 689 11.60 -8.39 -17.37
C ILE A 689 12.13 -7.59 -18.57
N ASP A 690 13.05 -8.15 -19.36
CA ASP A 690 13.62 -7.47 -20.52
C ASP A 690 12.66 -7.49 -21.72
N SER A 691 11.68 -8.39 -21.75
CA SER A 691 10.60 -8.39 -22.75
C SER A 691 9.55 -7.30 -22.52
N ILE A 692 9.41 -6.79 -21.28
CA ILE A 692 8.39 -5.79 -20.93
C ILE A 692 8.97 -4.37 -21.02
N ASN A 693 8.60 -3.66 -22.07
CA ASN A 693 9.14 -2.34 -22.41
C ASN A 693 8.02 -1.37 -22.77
N LEU A 694 8.10 -0.17 -22.20
CA LEU A 694 7.15 0.89 -22.46
C LEU A 694 7.21 1.33 -23.93
N ASN A 695 6.06 1.63 -24.51
CA ASN A 695 5.85 2.03 -25.92
C ASN A 695 6.06 0.93 -26.97
N THR A 696 6.54 -0.26 -26.60
CA THR A 696 6.69 -1.40 -27.52
C THR A 696 5.80 -2.57 -27.12
N SER A 697 6.16 -3.33 -26.09
CA SER A 697 5.36 -4.48 -25.64
C SER A 697 4.30 -4.11 -24.60
N PHE A 698 4.49 -3.00 -23.88
CA PHE A 698 3.49 -2.39 -23.01
C PHE A 698 3.24 -0.94 -23.44
N LYS A 699 2.04 -0.62 -23.92
CA LYS A 699 1.70 0.72 -24.43
C LYS A 699 0.63 1.35 -23.57
N VAL A 700 0.75 2.65 -23.29
CA VAL A 700 -0.28 3.44 -22.59
C VAL A 700 -0.58 4.67 -23.40
N GLU A 701 -1.85 4.89 -23.71
CA GLU A 701 -2.28 5.87 -24.70
C GLU A 701 -3.58 6.55 -24.28
N ARG A 702 -3.71 7.85 -24.55
CA ARG A 702 -4.97 8.60 -24.46
C ARG A 702 -5.75 8.47 -25.76
N VAL A 703 -7.07 8.35 -25.66
CA VAL A 703 -7.97 8.12 -26.79
C VAL A 703 -9.01 9.23 -26.85
N SER A 704 -9.09 9.93 -27.98
CA SER A 704 -10.10 10.97 -28.21
C SER A 704 -11.37 10.42 -28.85
N GLU A 705 -12.45 11.20 -28.81
CA GLU A 705 -13.73 10.89 -29.45
C GLU A 705 -13.62 10.71 -30.97
N ASP A 706 -12.69 11.43 -31.62
CA ASP A 706 -12.40 11.31 -33.06
C ASP A 706 -11.54 10.06 -33.40
N GLY A 707 -11.15 9.28 -32.39
CA GLY A 707 -10.30 8.09 -32.52
C GLY A 707 -8.80 8.38 -32.64
N GLU A 708 -8.36 9.62 -32.39
CA GLU A 708 -6.94 9.94 -32.27
C GLU A 708 -6.37 9.29 -31.00
N ILE A 709 -5.22 8.63 -31.15
CA ILE A 709 -4.50 7.91 -30.10
C ILE A 709 -3.16 8.59 -29.91
N THR A 710 -2.86 8.99 -28.66
CA THR A 710 -1.61 9.68 -28.31
C THR A 710 -0.94 8.98 -27.14
N PRO A 711 0.38 8.70 -27.18
CA PRO A 711 1.07 8.04 -26.08
C PRO A 711 1.01 8.87 -24.79
N VAL A 712 0.95 8.18 -23.66
CA VAL A 712 1.04 8.76 -22.31
C VAL A 712 2.42 8.45 -21.76
N SER A 713 3.20 9.48 -21.48
CA SER A 713 4.50 9.34 -20.82
C SER A 713 4.33 8.91 -19.37
N GLY A 714 5.32 8.17 -18.85
CA GLY A 714 5.31 7.66 -17.49
C GLY A 714 6.47 6.71 -17.22
N ARG A 715 6.54 6.23 -15.98
CA ARG A 715 7.55 5.28 -15.50
C ARG A 715 6.92 3.90 -15.34
N LEU A 716 7.61 2.87 -15.82
CA LEU A 716 7.24 1.47 -15.63
C LEU A 716 8.13 0.84 -14.54
N GLU A 717 7.49 0.42 -13.46
CA GLU A 717 8.11 -0.40 -12.42
C GLU A 717 7.88 -1.88 -12.72
N LYS A 718 8.97 -2.65 -12.74
CA LYS A 718 8.95 -4.06 -13.11
C LYS A 718 9.42 -4.93 -11.94
N ALA A 719 8.61 -5.92 -11.63
CA ALA A 719 8.93 -7.05 -10.77
C ALA A 719 8.68 -8.35 -11.55
N ARG A 720 9.20 -9.47 -11.05
CA ARG A 720 9.18 -10.76 -11.76
C ARG A 720 7.78 -11.29 -12.07
N GLN A 721 6.75 -10.91 -11.33
CA GLN A 721 5.36 -11.34 -11.57
C GLN A 721 4.37 -10.18 -11.53
N ARG A 722 4.86 -8.93 -11.61
CA ARG A 722 4.02 -7.74 -11.52
C ARG A 722 4.64 -6.56 -12.24
N ILE A 723 3.81 -5.75 -12.88
CA ILE A 723 4.20 -4.43 -13.37
C ILE A 723 3.30 -3.34 -12.81
N ARG A 724 3.85 -2.13 -12.67
CA ARG A 724 3.10 -0.92 -12.34
C ARG A 724 3.53 0.23 -13.25
N PHE A 725 2.57 0.91 -13.87
CA PHE A 725 2.83 2.10 -14.68
C PHE A 725 2.30 3.35 -13.97
N PHE A 726 3.20 4.28 -13.68
CA PHE A 726 2.89 5.58 -13.11
C PHE A 726 2.95 6.63 -14.23
N PRO A 727 1.84 7.30 -14.57
CA PRO A 727 1.88 8.33 -15.61
C PRO A 727 2.68 9.55 -15.13
N GLU A 728 3.21 10.35 -16.05
CA GLU A 728 3.81 11.65 -15.67
C GLU A 728 2.74 12.59 -15.12
N ASN A 729 1.60 12.68 -15.79
CA ASN A 729 0.47 13.51 -15.38
C ASN A 729 -0.62 12.66 -14.74
N ALA A 730 -1.27 13.17 -13.70
CA ALA A 730 -2.45 12.53 -13.11
C ALA A 730 -3.52 12.26 -14.18
N TRP A 731 -4.29 11.17 -14.03
CA TRP A 731 -5.33 10.83 -15.01
C TRP A 731 -6.40 11.92 -15.03
N GLU A 732 -6.69 12.46 -16.21
CA GLU A 732 -7.67 13.55 -16.34
C GLU A 732 -9.08 13.00 -16.16
N GLU A 733 -9.86 13.61 -15.26
CA GLU A 733 -11.24 13.20 -15.01
C GLU A 733 -12.05 13.27 -16.31
N GLY A 734 -12.71 12.17 -16.62
CA GLY A 734 -13.59 12.08 -17.75
C GLY A 734 -12.93 11.69 -19.07
N GLN A 735 -11.60 11.78 -19.18
CA GLN A 735 -10.86 11.37 -20.37
C GLN A 735 -10.75 9.84 -20.48
N VAL A 736 -10.70 9.34 -21.71
CA VAL A 736 -10.55 7.91 -22.00
C VAL A 736 -9.10 7.62 -22.33
N TYR A 737 -8.60 6.55 -21.74
CA TYR A 737 -7.27 6.00 -21.96
C TYR A 737 -7.38 4.53 -22.32
N ARG A 738 -6.30 3.98 -22.84
CA ARG A 738 -6.12 2.55 -23.03
C ARG A 738 -4.70 2.13 -22.69
N TYR A 739 -4.54 0.87 -22.32
CA TYR A 739 -3.24 0.23 -22.33
C TYR A 739 -3.29 -1.10 -23.05
N THR A 740 -2.17 -1.45 -23.68
CA THR A 740 -2.02 -2.64 -24.51
C THR A 740 -0.88 -3.49 -23.98
N MET A 741 -1.19 -4.75 -23.69
CA MET A 741 -0.21 -5.80 -23.45
C MET A 741 -0.05 -6.58 -24.75
N ALA A 742 1.12 -6.43 -25.39
CA ALA A 742 1.38 -7.05 -26.68
C ALA A 742 1.62 -8.55 -26.53
N SER A 743 0.99 -9.32 -27.42
CA SER A 743 1.14 -10.77 -27.49
C SER A 743 1.15 -11.24 -28.94
N ALA A 744 1.50 -12.51 -29.14
CA ALA A 744 1.40 -13.19 -30.42
C ALA A 744 1.15 -14.68 -30.19
N HIS A 745 0.48 -15.31 -31.15
CA HIS A 745 0.31 -16.76 -31.18
C HIS A 745 1.64 -17.44 -31.55
N ALA A 746 1.96 -18.53 -30.85
CA ALA A 746 3.07 -19.43 -31.14
C ALA A 746 2.53 -20.85 -31.39
N ASP A 747 3.00 -21.51 -32.45
CA ASP A 747 2.50 -22.84 -32.82
C ASP A 747 3.01 -23.95 -31.86
N SER A 748 4.09 -23.66 -31.11
CA SER A 748 4.67 -24.62 -30.17
C SER A 748 5.57 -23.95 -29.12
N VAL A 749 5.87 -24.69 -28.05
CA VAL A 749 6.78 -24.26 -26.96
C VAL A 749 8.22 -23.96 -27.37
N ASN A 750 8.64 -24.31 -28.59
CA ASN A 750 10.00 -24.09 -29.09
C ASN A 750 10.06 -22.99 -30.17
N ASP A 751 8.96 -22.28 -30.38
CA ASP A 751 8.92 -21.18 -31.33
C ASP A 751 9.75 -19.98 -30.84
N THR A 752 10.32 -19.21 -31.75
CA THR A 752 11.21 -18.06 -31.46
C THR A 752 10.47 -16.74 -31.42
N VAL A 753 9.14 -16.76 -31.29
CA VAL A 753 8.28 -15.56 -31.32
C VAL A 753 8.73 -14.52 -30.29
N CYS A 754 9.09 -14.95 -29.07
CA CYS A 754 9.60 -14.07 -28.01
C CYS A 754 10.98 -13.44 -28.30
N ASP A 755 11.79 -14.06 -29.16
CA ASP A 755 13.08 -13.53 -29.59
C ASP A 755 12.96 -12.60 -30.81
N GLU A 756 11.87 -12.73 -31.58
CA GLU A 756 11.67 -12.06 -32.87
C GLU A 756 10.75 -10.83 -32.82
N LEU A 757 9.85 -10.77 -31.84
CA LEU A 757 8.83 -9.73 -31.70
C LEU A 757 8.96 -8.96 -30.38
N ASP A 758 8.56 -7.69 -30.39
CA ASP A 758 8.45 -6.87 -29.18
C ASP A 758 7.14 -7.17 -28.42
N ILE A 759 7.07 -8.33 -27.76
CA ILE A 759 5.90 -8.81 -27.02
C ILE A 759 6.25 -9.16 -25.56
N ILE A 760 5.24 -9.35 -24.72
CA ILE A 760 5.43 -9.74 -23.31
C ILE A 760 5.61 -11.26 -23.22
N CYS A 761 6.70 -11.70 -22.59
CA CYS A 761 7.07 -13.12 -22.49
C CYS A 761 7.39 -13.57 -21.06
N SER A 762 7.16 -14.85 -20.77
CA SER A 762 7.65 -15.51 -19.56
C SER A 762 9.15 -15.76 -19.62
N ASP A 763 9.78 -16.03 -18.46
CA ASP A 763 11.19 -16.44 -18.37
C ASP A 763 11.45 -17.79 -19.09
N ALA A 764 10.39 -18.57 -19.35
CA ALA A 764 10.42 -19.80 -20.14
C ALA A 764 10.33 -19.58 -21.66
N GLY A 765 10.23 -18.32 -22.11
CA GLY A 765 10.18 -17.92 -23.52
C GLY A 765 8.82 -18.06 -24.19
N LEU A 766 7.72 -18.02 -23.43
CA LEU A 766 6.36 -18.14 -23.97
C LEU A 766 5.63 -16.79 -23.96
N PRO A 767 4.87 -16.46 -25.03
CA PRO A 767 4.10 -15.22 -25.11
C PRO A 767 2.91 -15.21 -24.15
N LEU A 768 2.51 -14.03 -23.68
CA LEU A 768 1.36 -13.83 -22.78
C LEU A 768 0.04 -14.38 -23.38
N GLN A 769 -0.64 -15.29 -22.68
CA GLN A 769 -1.95 -15.79 -23.11
C GLN A 769 -3.04 -14.76 -22.77
N THR A 770 -3.80 -14.34 -23.79
CA THR A 770 -4.75 -13.23 -23.73
C THR A 770 -6.20 -13.61 -24.09
N ASP A 771 -6.42 -14.76 -24.73
CA ASP A 771 -7.72 -15.23 -25.24
C ASP A 771 -8.12 -16.61 -24.71
N LEU A 772 -7.89 -16.84 -23.41
CA LEU A 772 -8.27 -18.06 -22.67
C LEU A 772 -9.68 -18.63 -22.91
N LEU A 773 -10.66 -17.79 -23.27
CA LEU A 773 -12.04 -18.23 -23.55
C LEU A 773 -12.24 -18.71 -24.99
N VAL A 774 -11.27 -18.46 -25.87
CA VAL A 774 -11.22 -18.98 -27.24
C VAL A 774 -10.60 -20.37 -27.21
N ASP A 775 -9.37 -20.47 -26.73
CA ASP A 775 -8.65 -21.72 -26.49
C ASP A 775 -7.69 -21.54 -25.30
N SER A 776 -7.86 -22.34 -24.26
CA SER A 776 -7.04 -22.27 -23.06
C SER A 776 -5.67 -22.97 -23.18
N GLU A 777 -5.47 -23.76 -24.23
CA GLU A 777 -4.25 -24.53 -24.51
C GLU A 777 -3.29 -23.81 -25.47
N ASP A 778 -3.72 -22.70 -26.05
CA ASP A 778 -2.91 -21.89 -26.96
C ASP A 778 -1.68 -21.26 -26.29
N PHE A 779 -0.61 -21.09 -27.08
CA PHE A 779 0.56 -20.32 -26.67
C PHE A 779 0.44 -18.88 -27.15
N GLY A 780 0.09 -17.99 -26.22
CA GLY A 780 -0.14 -16.58 -26.51
C GLY A 780 -1.48 -16.33 -27.18
N GLY A 781 -1.67 -15.11 -27.67
CA GLY A 781 -2.93 -14.69 -28.29
C GLY A 781 -2.78 -13.32 -28.97
N PRO A 782 -3.88 -12.66 -29.35
CA PRO A 782 -3.82 -11.29 -29.86
C PRO A 782 -3.47 -10.29 -28.75
N ASP A 783 -3.10 -9.06 -29.13
CA ASP A 783 -2.87 -7.98 -28.18
C ASP A 783 -4.08 -7.77 -27.25
N MET A 784 -3.84 -7.74 -25.93
CA MET A 784 -4.87 -7.41 -24.95
C MET A 784 -4.95 -5.90 -24.78
N VAL A 785 -6.01 -5.29 -25.31
CA VAL A 785 -6.29 -3.85 -25.19
C VAL A 785 -7.38 -3.61 -24.16
N ILE A 786 -7.08 -2.78 -23.16
CA ILE A 786 -8.01 -2.42 -22.09
C ILE A 786 -8.22 -0.91 -22.09
N TYR A 787 -9.46 -0.46 -22.31
CA TYR A 787 -9.85 0.94 -22.16
C TYR A 787 -10.36 1.21 -20.75
N PHE A 788 -10.13 2.43 -20.28
CA PHE A 788 -10.60 2.93 -19.00
C PHE A 788 -10.78 4.44 -19.04
N ARG A 789 -11.44 4.99 -18.01
CA ARG A 789 -11.72 6.42 -17.88
C ARG A 789 -11.04 7.00 -16.64
N GLY A 790 -10.41 8.16 -16.75
CA GLY A 790 -9.90 8.87 -15.57
C GLY A 790 -11.04 9.32 -14.65
N SER A 791 -10.85 9.23 -13.34
CA SER A 791 -11.76 9.73 -12.31
C SER A 791 -11.02 10.59 -11.28
N ALA A 792 -11.75 11.34 -10.47
CA ALA A 792 -11.18 12.00 -9.30
C ALA A 792 -10.46 10.98 -8.37
N PRO A 793 -9.50 11.45 -7.54
CA PRO A 793 -8.92 10.64 -6.47
C PRO A 793 -9.99 9.98 -5.58
N GLN A 794 -9.65 8.84 -5.00
CA GLN A 794 -10.55 8.08 -4.13
C GLN A 794 -9.93 7.85 -2.76
N GLU A 795 -10.69 8.13 -1.70
CA GLU A 795 -10.28 7.91 -0.30
C GLU A 795 -10.31 6.43 0.14
N SER A 796 -10.49 5.49 -0.79
CA SER A 796 -10.50 4.07 -0.48
C SER A 796 -9.10 3.45 -0.65
N VAL A 797 -8.89 2.24 -0.13
CA VAL A 797 -7.57 1.58 -0.17
C VAL A 797 -7.58 0.37 -1.08
N PHE A 798 -6.77 0.45 -2.13
CA PHE A 798 -6.56 -0.64 -3.09
C PHE A 798 -5.63 -1.71 -2.50
N THR A 799 -6.17 -2.92 -2.30
CA THR A 799 -5.44 -4.07 -1.74
C THR A 799 -5.40 -5.23 -2.74
N PRO A 800 -4.26 -5.44 -3.42
CA PRO A 800 -4.07 -6.61 -4.29
C PRO A 800 -3.76 -7.85 -3.46
N LEU A 801 -4.41 -8.95 -3.83
CA LEU A 801 -4.32 -10.26 -3.19
C LEU A 801 -3.95 -11.32 -4.23
N ARG A 802 -3.24 -12.35 -3.80
CA ARG A 802 -2.95 -13.51 -4.66
C ARG A 802 -3.16 -14.79 -3.88
N ASN A 803 -3.60 -15.83 -4.56
CA ASN A 803 -3.84 -17.10 -3.91
C ASN A 803 -2.52 -17.82 -3.55
N TYR A 804 -2.42 -18.32 -2.33
CA TYR A 804 -1.25 -19.07 -1.87
C TYR A 804 -1.52 -19.82 -0.54
N PRO A 805 -0.99 -21.04 -0.32
CA PRO A 805 -0.30 -21.90 -1.28
C PRO A 805 -1.21 -22.39 -2.38
N VAL A 806 -0.62 -22.62 -3.55
CA VAL A 806 -1.26 -23.26 -4.69
C VAL A 806 -0.58 -24.59 -4.93
N ARG A 807 -1.37 -25.61 -5.31
CA ARG A 807 -0.81 -26.93 -5.65
C ARG A 807 -0.01 -26.83 -6.95
N ASP A 808 -0.59 -26.20 -7.97
CA ASP A 808 0.06 -25.80 -9.22
C ASP A 808 0.87 -24.50 -8.98
N ALA A 809 2.12 -24.65 -8.54
CA ALA A 809 2.99 -23.55 -8.13
C ALA A 809 3.65 -22.84 -9.30
N ASN A 810 3.80 -23.51 -10.44
CA ASN A 810 4.29 -22.92 -11.70
C ASN A 810 3.15 -22.37 -12.58
N ALA A 811 1.89 -22.56 -12.19
CA ALA A 811 0.70 -22.13 -12.93
C ALA A 811 0.66 -22.71 -14.35
N ASN A 812 0.96 -24.02 -14.49
CA ASN A 812 0.95 -24.73 -15.77
C ASN A 812 -0.32 -25.56 -16.05
N TYR A 813 -1.34 -25.44 -15.18
CA TYR A 813 -2.61 -26.18 -15.21
C TYR A 813 -2.51 -27.68 -14.94
N VAL A 814 -1.31 -28.17 -14.59
CA VAL A 814 -1.06 -29.57 -14.28
C VAL A 814 -0.44 -29.66 -12.90
N VAL A 815 -0.80 -30.69 -12.14
CA VAL A 815 -0.08 -30.94 -10.89
C VAL A 815 1.06 -31.92 -11.15
N ASP A 816 2.27 -31.45 -10.92
CA ASP A 816 3.48 -32.18 -11.27
C ASP A 816 4.08 -32.98 -10.09
N CYS A 817 4.79 -34.07 -10.42
CA CYS A 817 5.53 -34.89 -9.45
C CYS A 817 6.76 -34.13 -8.90
N GLY A 818 6.52 -33.21 -7.97
CA GLY A 818 7.53 -32.34 -7.37
C GLY A 818 6.92 -31.19 -6.58
N GLU A 819 5.68 -30.84 -6.87
CA GLU A 819 4.93 -29.82 -6.16
C GLU A 819 4.48 -30.26 -4.77
N PRO A 820 4.13 -29.32 -3.85
CA PRO A 820 3.65 -29.66 -2.52
C PRO A 820 2.44 -30.62 -2.59
N CYS A 821 2.53 -31.76 -1.89
CA CYS A 821 1.42 -32.72 -1.80
C CYS A 821 0.30 -32.18 -0.89
N LEU A 822 -0.54 -31.30 -1.44
CA LEU A 822 -1.76 -30.79 -0.82
C LEU A 822 -2.97 -31.64 -1.25
N GLU A 823 -2.88 -32.95 -1.05
CA GLU A 823 -3.93 -33.88 -1.48
C GLU A 823 -5.17 -33.79 -0.58
N PRO A 824 -6.38 -33.94 -1.15
CA PRO A 824 -7.59 -34.15 -0.37
C PRO A 824 -7.41 -35.25 0.68
N SER A 825 -6.87 -36.43 0.35
CA SER A 825 -6.75 -37.54 1.32
C SER A 825 -5.89 -37.26 2.55
N THR A 826 -5.05 -36.23 2.53
CA THR A 826 -4.24 -35.77 3.67
C THR A 826 -4.85 -34.58 4.41
N SER A 827 -5.95 -34.03 3.87
CA SER A 827 -6.66 -32.88 4.40
C SER A 827 -7.55 -33.25 5.61
N PRO A 828 -7.95 -32.25 6.43
CA PRO A 828 -8.82 -32.49 7.57
C PRO A 828 -10.13 -33.15 7.15
N ILE A 829 -10.62 -34.04 8.02
CA ILE A 829 -11.89 -34.75 7.81
C ILE A 829 -12.96 -34.07 8.67
N THR A 830 -14.12 -33.81 8.10
CA THR A 830 -15.29 -33.28 8.82
C THR A 830 -15.77 -34.27 9.90
N ALA A 831 -16.62 -33.80 10.81
CA ALA A 831 -17.24 -34.68 11.81
C ALA A 831 -18.13 -35.79 11.19
N SER A 832 -18.61 -35.60 9.95
CA SER A 832 -19.35 -36.61 9.17
C SER A 832 -18.46 -37.64 8.48
N GLY A 833 -17.14 -37.43 8.44
CA GLY A 833 -16.18 -38.34 7.82
C GLY A 833 -15.78 -37.95 6.39
N ASP A 834 -16.18 -36.77 5.92
CA ASP A 834 -15.90 -36.27 4.57
C ASP A 834 -14.55 -35.54 4.53
N VAL A 835 -13.86 -35.68 3.41
CA VAL A 835 -12.55 -35.08 3.19
C VAL A 835 -12.74 -33.64 2.71
N LEU A 836 -12.14 -32.67 3.39
CA LEU A 836 -12.17 -31.27 2.95
C LEU A 836 -11.12 -31.01 1.86
N PRO A 837 -11.35 -30.02 0.97
CA PRO A 837 -10.34 -29.57 0.02
C PRO A 837 -9.16 -28.93 0.76
N SER A 838 -7.98 -29.05 0.15
CA SER A 838 -6.81 -28.25 0.50
C SER A 838 -6.96 -26.80 0.04
N GLU A 839 -6.02 -25.94 0.45
CA GLU A 839 -5.97 -24.53 0.06
C GLU A 839 -6.03 -24.35 -1.46
N ASN A 840 -6.90 -23.45 -1.93
CA ASN A 840 -7.06 -23.12 -3.35
C ASN A 840 -7.48 -24.33 -4.21
N ALA A 841 -8.32 -25.19 -3.63
CA ALA A 841 -8.92 -26.33 -4.30
C ALA A 841 -10.45 -26.35 -4.13
N ALA A 842 -11.12 -27.03 -5.06
CA ALA A 842 -12.53 -27.39 -4.94
C ALA A 842 -12.74 -28.86 -5.24
N ILE A 843 -13.58 -29.54 -4.46
CA ILE A 843 -13.99 -30.93 -4.70
C ILE A 843 -15.29 -30.92 -5.50
N LEU A 844 -15.28 -31.58 -6.65
CA LEU A 844 -16.49 -31.79 -7.44
C LEU A 844 -17.00 -33.22 -7.25
N THR A 845 -18.28 -33.35 -6.95
CA THR A 845 -18.94 -34.66 -6.81
C THR A 845 -20.09 -34.79 -7.80
N VAL A 846 -20.38 -36.03 -8.20
CA VAL A 846 -21.57 -36.33 -9.00
C VAL A 846 -22.73 -36.57 -8.05
N VAL A 847 -23.82 -35.84 -8.23
CA VAL A 847 -25.03 -35.94 -7.39
C VAL A 847 -25.53 -37.39 -7.42
N ASN A 848 -25.64 -38.01 -6.25
CA ASN A 848 -26.02 -39.43 -6.07
C ASN A 848 -25.12 -40.46 -6.80
N GLY A 849 -24.00 -40.05 -7.40
CA GLY A 849 -23.14 -40.93 -8.20
C GLY A 849 -23.77 -41.42 -9.50
N GLU A 850 -24.75 -40.69 -10.03
CA GLU A 850 -25.51 -41.08 -11.23
C GLU A 850 -25.57 -39.92 -12.24
N ALA A 851 -25.34 -40.25 -13.52
CA ALA A 851 -25.65 -39.41 -14.66
C ALA A 851 -26.88 -39.97 -15.38
N THR A 852 -27.60 -39.12 -16.11
CA THR A 852 -28.81 -39.53 -16.83
C THR A 852 -28.68 -39.33 -18.32
N LEU A 853 -29.23 -40.25 -19.10
CA LEU A 853 -29.24 -40.21 -20.56
C LEU A 853 -30.68 -40.28 -21.09
N LEU A 854 -30.92 -39.67 -22.26
CA LEU A 854 -32.24 -39.60 -22.91
C LEU A 854 -33.30 -38.94 -22.02
N ASN A 855 -33.05 -37.69 -21.60
CA ASN A 855 -33.96 -36.93 -20.73
C ASN A 855 -34.41 -37.71 -19.48
N GLU A 856 -33.46 -38.21 -18.69
CA GLU A 856 -33.71 -38.94 -17.43
C GLU A 856 -34.33 -40.35 -17.57
N THR A 857 -34.43 -40.88 -18.79
CA THR A 857 -34.99 -42.23 -19.01
C THR A 857 -34.05 -43.35 -18.56
N LEU A 858 -32.73 -43.13 -18.63
CA LEU A 858 -31.71 -44.11 -18.26
C LEU A 858 -30.70 -43.52 -17.27
N SER A 859 -30.54 -44.14 -16.11
CA SER A 859 -29.50 -43.80 -15.12
C SER A 859 -28.24 -44.64 -15.34
N LEU A 860 -27.08 -43.99 -15.28
CA LEU A 860 -25.76 -44.57 -15.45
C LEU A 860 -24.89 -44.21 -14.24
N PRO A 861 -24.15 -45.15 -13.65
CA PRO A 861 -23.15 -44.82 -12.63
C PRO A 861 -22.14 -43.81 -13.17
N ALA A 862 -21.80 -42.78 -12.40
CA ALA A 862 -20.89 -41.73 -12.80
C ALA A 862 -20.07 -41.28 -11.58
N ARG A 863 -18.79 -40.98 -11.79
CA ARG A 863 -17.89 -40.53 -10.72
C ARG A 863 -16.83 -39.57 -11.26
N ASN A 864 -16.54 -38.52 -10.51
CA ASN A 864 -15.42 -37.62 -10.81
C ASN A 864 -14.08 -38.28 -10.41
N GLY A 865 -13.06 -38.14 -11.25
CA GLY A 865 -11.66 -38.47 -10.95
C GLY A 865 -11.25 -39.94 -11.14
N CYS A 866 -12.21 -40.86 -11.15
CA CYS A 866 -11.94 -42.29 -11.39
C CYS A 866 -13.18 -43.08 -11.79
N ASP A 867 -12.94 -44.32 -12.23
CA ASP A 867 -13.95 -45.30 -12.60
C ASP A 867 -15.03 -45.47 -11.51
N PRO A 868 -16.32 -45.22 -11.83
CA PRO A 868 -17.42 -45.39 -10.88
C PRO A 868 -17.63 -46.83 -10.39
N LEU A 869 -17.08 -47.84 -11.08
CA LEU A 869 -17.14 -49.25 -10.69
C LEU A 869 -15.90 -49.70 -9.88
N GLY A 870 -14.90 -48.83 -9.73
CA GLY A 870 -13.65 -49.08 -9.00
C GLY A 870 -13.65 -48.58 -7.55
N ASP A 871 -12.46 -48.68 -6.93
CA ASP A 871 -12.18 -48.11 -5.61
C ASP A 871 -12.33 -46.57 -5.64
N ASP A 872 -12.61 -45.98 -4.47
CA ASP A 872 -12.75 -44.53 -4.37
C ASP A 872 -11.41 -43.80 -4.50
N CYS A 873 -11.44 -42.59 -5.07
CA CYS A 873 -10.26 -41.82 -5.48
C CYS A 873 -10.35 -40.36 -4.98
N PRO A 874 -10.30 -40.11 -3.66
CA PRO A 874 -10.47 -38.76 -3.12
C PRO A 874 -9.51 -37.73 -3.75
N ASP A 875 -8.28 -38.13 -4.07
CA ASP A 875 -7.24 -37.23 -4.59
C ASP A 875 -7.47 -36.75 -6.03
N ASN A 876 -8.26 -37.49 -6.81
CA ASN A 876 -8.52 -37.16 -8.21
C ASN A 876 -9.81 -36.35 -8.41
N LYS A 877 -10.54 -36.04 -7.32
CA LYS A 877 -11.82 -35.31 -7.37
C LYS A 877 -11.67 -33.79 -7.25
N ALA A 878 -10.47 -33.33 -6.91
CA ALA A 878 -10.20 -31.92 -6.68
C ALA A 878 -9.71 -31.22 -7.95
N VAL A 879 -10.17 -30.00 -8.15
CA VAL A 879 -9.57 -29.03 -9.07
C VAL A 879 -8.78 -28.00 -8.28
N PHE A 880 -7.64 -27.59 -8.82
CA PHE A 880 -6.75 -26.61 -8.18
C PHE A 880 -6.82 -25.31 -8.94
N GLN A 881 -6.77 -24.21 -8.20
CA GLN A 881 -7.10 -22.90 -8.69
C GLN A 881 -5.85 -22.03 -8.74
N THR A 882 -5.72 -21.27 -9.82
CA THR A 882 -4.69 -20.24 -10.00
C THR A 882 -5.40 -18.90 -10.20
N LEU A 883 -5.31 -18.00 -9.21
CA LEU A 883 -5.97 -16.70 -9.26
C LEU A 883 -5.27 -15.59 -8.46
N ALA A 884 -5.57 -14.36 -8.83
CA ALA A 884 -5.33 -13.20 -8.00
C ALA A 884 -6.59 -12.33 -7.98
N LEU A 885 -6.68 -11.47 -6.97
CA LEU A 885 -7.87 -10.67 -6.71
C LEU A 885 -7.45 -9.25 -6.36
N ASN A 886 -8.10 -8.27 -6.98
CA ASN A 886 -7.97 -6.88 -6.58
C ASN A 886 -9.18 -6.50 -5.72
N THR A 887 -8.92 -5.82 -4.60
CA THR A 887 -9.95 -5.38 -3.66
C THR A 887 -9.81 -3.92 -3.30
N GLU A 888 -10.89 -3.36 -2.79
CA GLU A 888 -11.03 -1.97 -2.39
C GLU A 888 -11.66 -1.89 -1.01
N VAL A 889 -10.89 -1.44 -0.02
CA VAL A 889 -11.39 -1.19 1.34
C VAL A 889 -11.99 0.21 1.35
N ILE A 890 -13.33 0.29 1.44
CA ILE A 890 -14.07 1.54 1.30
C ILE A 890 -14.19 2.28 2.63
N GLY A 891 -14.40 1.56 3.74
CA GLY A 891 -14.56 2.15 5.06
C GLY A 891 -15.77 1.60 5.83
N PRO A 892 -16.30 2.34 6.83
CA PRO A 892 -17.25 1.80 7.78
C PRO A 892 -18.61 1.53 7.14
N THR A 893 -19.24 0.44 7.56
CA THR A 893 -20.63 0.08 7.23
C THR A 893 -21.29 -0.63 8.41
N VAL A 894 -22.51 -1.13 8.20
CA VAL A 894 -23.25 -1.92 9.18
C VAL A 894 -23.58 -3.28 8.56
N ASP A 895 -23.30 -4.34 9.31
CA ASP A 895 -23.75 -5.68 8.94
C ASP A 895 -25.29 -5.74 9.01
N PRO A 896 -25.99 -5.99 7.89
CA PRO A 896 -27.45 -6.02 7.87
C PRO A 896 -28.03 -7.20 8.67
N GLU A 897 -27.27 -8.28 8.89
CA GLU A 897 -27.72 -9.47 9.61
C GLU A 897 -27.72 -9.24 11.13
N THR A 898 -26.66 -8.62 11.64
CA THR A 898 -26.41 -8.46 13.09
C THR A 898 -26.66 -7.04 13.61
N GLY A 899 -26.64 -6.04 12.72
CA GLY A 899 -26.69 -4.62 13.07
C GLY A 899 -25.40 -4.08 13.70
N GLN A 900 -24.31 -4.85 13.69
CA GLN A 900 -23.00 -4.45 14.22
C GLN A 900 -22.20 -3.63 13.21
N GLN A 901 -21.21 -2.88 13.68
CA GLN A 901 -20.27 -2.18 12.80
C GLN A 901 -19.43 -3.19 12.01
N ALA A 902 -19.19 -2.87 10.75
CA ALA A 902 -18.46 -3.68 9.79
C ALA A 902 -17.62 -2.77 8.89
N VAL A 903 -16.78 -3.36 8.04
CA VAL A 903 -15.98 -2.63 7.04
C VAL A 903 -16.43 -3.06 5.65
N LYS A 904 -16.81 -2.11 4.81
CA LYS A 904 -17.24 -2.34 3.43
C LYS A 904 -16.01 -2.58 2.54
N VAL A 905 -16.08 -3.62 1.73
CA VAL A 905 -15.05 -3.98 0.76
C VAL A 905 -15.70 -4.21 -0.60
N HIS A 906 -15.05 -3.77 -1.67
CA HIS A 906 -15.43 -4.10 -3.04
C HIS A 906 -14.37 -5.01 -3.67
N LEU A 907 -14.80 -6.02 -4.42
CA LEU A 907 -13.91 -6.89 -5.18
C LEU A 907 -14.03 -6.52 -6.67
N TYR A 908 -12.88 -6.34 -7.32
CA TYR A 908 -12.86 -6.20 -8.77
C TYR A 908 -13.07 -7.58 -9.40
N PRO A 909 -14.02 -7.69 -10.35
CA PRO A 909 -14.19 -8.92 -11.11
C PRO A 909 -12.92 -9.27 -11.90
N MET A 910 -12.42 -10.48 -11.70
CA MET A 910 -11.23 -11.05 -12.34
C MET A 910 -11.52 -12.45 -12.90
N LEU A 911 -10.55 -13.00 -13.62
CA LEU A 911 -10.57 -14.39 -14.08
C LEU A 911 -9.72 -15.29 -13.18
N LEU A 912 -10.10 -16.55 -13.14
CA LEU A 912 -9.37 -17.64 -12.50
C LEU A 912 -9.28 -18.79 -13.50
N ALA A 913 -8.15 -19.50 -13.50
CA ALA A 913 -7.99 -20.77 -14.21
C ALA A 913 -7.89 -21.93 -13.22
N THR A 914 -8.37 -23.11 -13.61
CA THR A 914 -8.20 -24.34 -12.83
C THR A 914 -7.45 -25.41 -13.59
N THR A 915 -6.90 -26.38 -12.87
CA THR A 915 -6.54 -27.68 -13.46
C THR A 915 -7.78 -28.36 -14.05
N PRO A 916 -7.62 -29.24 -15.06
CA PRO A 916 -8.73 -30.02 -15.59
C PRO A 916 -9.36 -30.96 -14.54
N THR A 917 -10.62 -31.33 -14.78
CA THR A 917 -11.30 -32.42 -14.06
C THR A 917 -11.91 -33.40 -15.05
N SER A 918 -12.04 -34.66 -14.62
CA SER A 918 -12.53 -35.73 -15.47
C SER A 918 -13.71 -36.45 -14.83
N VAL A 919 -14.80 -36.59 -15.56
CA VAL A 919 -15.93 -37.44 -15.16
C VAL A 919 -15.85 -38.77 -15.90
N PHE A 920 -15.89 -39.88 -15.16
CA PHE A 920 -15.84 -41.22 -15.72
C PHE A 920 -17.22 -41.87 -15.75
N LEU A 921 -17.53 -42.47 -16.91
CA LEU A 921 -18.78 -43.17 -17.20
C LEU A 921 -18.44 -44.59 -17.71
N PRO A 922 -19.11 -45.67 -17.24
CA PRO A 922 -18.73 -47.07 -17.54
C PRO A 922 -18.67 -47.44 -19.03
N VAL A 923 -19.35 -46.68 -19.89
CA VAL A 923 -19.47 -46.95 -21.34
C VAL A 923 -18.84 -45.84 -22.17
N LEU A 924 -18.92 -44.59 -21.71
CA LEU A 924 -18.43 -43.41 -22.44
C LEU A 924 -16.97 -43.08 -22.11
N GLY A 925 -16.40 -43.73 -21.09
CA GLY A 925 -15.03 -43.51 -20.66
C GLY A 925 -14.87 -42.20 -19.90
N GLU A 926 -13.68 -41.61 -20.04
CA GLU A 926 -13.29 -40.35 -19.41
C GLU A 926 -13.80 -39.16 -20.21
N GLN A 927 -14.41 -38.18 -19.54
CA GLN A 927 -14.84 -36.90 -20.11
C GLN A 927 -14.06 -35.80 -19.38
N THR A 928 -13.00 -35.29 -19.99
CA THR A 928 -12.16 -34.24 -19.40
C THR A 928 -12.67 -32.85 -19.78
N THR A 929 -12.67 -31.93 -18.82
CA THR A 929 -13.12 -30.55 -19.03
C THR A 929 -12.08 -29.69 -19.75
N GLY A 930 -10.83 -30.15 -19.84
CA GLY A 930 -9.71 -29.23 -20.08
C GLY A 930 -9.58 -28.21 -18.94
N THR A 931 -8.70 -27.23 -19.09
CA THR A 931 -8.56 -26.10 -18.17
C THR A 931 -9.89 -25.36 -18.08
N GLN A 932 -10.42 -25.19 -16.87
CA GLN A 932 -11.68 -24.47 -16.66
C GLN A 932 -11.38 -23.02 -16.31
N ILE A 933 -12.21 -22.10 -16.80
CA ILE A 933 -12.10 -20.67 -16.53
C ILE A 933 -13.31 -20.24 -15.72
N LEU A 934 -13.04 -19.62 -14.58
CA LEU A 934 -14.07 -18.99 -13.75
C LEU A 934 -13.92 -17.48 -13.84
N ARG A 935 -15.00 -16.79 -14.24
CA ARG A 935 -15.03 -15.33 -14.34
C ARG A 935 -15.94 -14.75 -13.28
N MET A 936 -15.38 -13.93 -12.40
CA MET A 936 -16.20 -13.14 -11.49
C MET A 936 -17.02 -12.13 -12.31
N ARG A 937 -18.30 -11.96 -11.95
CA ARG A 937 -19.20 -11.07 -12.69
C ARG A 937 -19.37 -9.74 -11.99
N TYR A 938 -19.40 -8.66 -12.78
CA TYR A 938 -19.92 -7.36 -12.32
C TYR A 938 -21.39 -7.50 -11.86
N THR A 939 -21.72 -6.81 -10.78
CA THR A 939 -23.07 -6.68 -10.24
C THR A 939 -23.82 -5.50 -10.89
N THR A 940 -25.11 -5.36 -10.59
CA THR A 940 -25.88 -4.20 -11.05
C THR A 940 -25.37 -2.93 -10.37
N PRO A 941 -24.95 -1.90 -11.13
CA PRO A 941 -24.43 -0.69 -10.52
C PRO A 941 -25.46 0.09 -9.71
N THR A 942 -24.97 0.78 -8.69
CA THR A 942 -25.75 1.62 -7.77
C THR A 942 -25.04 2.97 -7.57
N GLU A 943 -25.68 3.92 -6.90
CA GLU A 943 -25.07 5.22 -6.58
C GLU A 943 -23.75 5.05 -5.79
N ASP A 944 -23.74 4.16 -4.80
CA ASP A 944 -22.57 3.87 -3.94
C ASP A 944 -21.61 2.81 -4.53
N ASN A 945 -21.90 2.30 -5.73
CA ASN A 945 -21.08 1.33 -6.46
C ASN A 945 -21.35 1.48 -7.98
N PRO A 946 -20.91 2.58 -8.61
CA PRO A 946 -21.27 2.93 -9.98
C PRO A 946 -20.62 2.02 -11.03
N MET A 947 -19.58 1.27 -10.67
CA MET A 947 -18.94 0.27 -11.54
C MET A 947 -19.59 -1.12 -11.44
N GLY A 948 -20.46 -1.35 -10.44
CA GLY A 948 -21.00 -2.70 -10.20
C GLY A 948 -19.92 -3.68 -9.74
N LEU A 949 -18.97 -3.24 -8.89
CA LEU A 949 -18.01 -4.15 -8.26
C LEU A 949 -18.75 -5.16 -7.36
N VAL A 950 -18.13 -6.28 -7.01
CA VAL A 950 -18.77 -7.26 -6.12
C VAL A 950 -18.68 -6.74 -4.68
N PRO A 951 -19.80 -6.62 -3.94
CA PRO A 951 -19.78 -6.15 -2.57
C PRO A 951 -19.42 -7.27 -1.58
N GLY A 952 -18.54 -6.95 -0.64
CA GLY A 952 -18.23 -7.77 0.52
C GLY A 952 -18.11 -6.93 1.80
N MET A 953 -17.92 -7.60 2.93
CA MET A 953 -17.73 -6.93 4.20
C MET A 953 -16.85 -7.72 5.16
N ILE A 954 -16.11 -7.00 6.00
CA ILE A 954 -15.35 -7.54 7.12
C ILE A 954 -16.17 -7.30 8.40
N VAL A 955 -16.44 -8.37 9.14
CA VAL A 955 -17.23 -8.35 10.38
C VAL A 955 -16.45 -8.96 11.53
N THR A 956 -16.89 -8.70 12.76
CA THR A 956 -16.36 -9.37 13.95
C THR A 956 -17.04 -10.72 14.12
N GLY A 957 -16.27 -11.80 14.12
CA GLY A 957 -16.75 -13.17 14.37
C GLY A 957 -17.06 -13.45 15.84
N ASP A 958 -17.64 -14.62 16.10
CA ASP A 958 -18.09 -15.02 17.44
C ASP A 958 -16.96 -15.07 18.50
N ASN A 959 -15.71 -15.31 18.09
CA ASN A 959 -14.55 -15.32 18.98
C ASN A 959 -13.77 -13.99 18.95
N GLY A 960 -14.30 -12.96 18.28
CA GLY A 960 -13.65 -11.65 18.14
C GLY A 960 -12.69 -11.53 16.96
N GLN A 961 -12.53 -12.58 16.14
CA GLN A 961 -11.67 -12.57 14.97
C GLN A 961 -12.32 -11.84 13.77
N PRO A 962 -11.55 -11.19 12.89
CA PRO A 962 -12.11 -10.60 11.67
C PRO A 962 -12.51 -11.69 10.67
N ILE A 963 -13.73 -11.61 10.13
CA ILE A 963 -14.28 -12.53 9.13
C ILE A 963 -14.65 -11.74 7.89
N PHE A 964 -14.23 -12.19 6.72
CA PHE A 964 -14.69 -11.67 5.44
C PHE A 964 -15.89 -12.46 4.93
N LYS A 965 -16.94 -11.76 4.50
CA LYS A 965 -18.15 -12.32 3.89
C LYS A 965 -18.41 -11.66 2.53
N THR A 966 -18.77 -12.45 1.52
CA THR A 966 -19.18 -11.92 0.21
C THR A 966 -20.14 -12.87 -0.50
N GLU A 967 -21.03 -12.32 -1.33
CA GLU A 967 -21.81 -13.08 -2.30
C GLU A 967 -21.29 -12.78 -3.70
N VAL A 968 -20.91 -13.82 -4.44
CA VAL A 968 -20.33 -13.68 -5.77
C VAL A 968 -21.05 -14.58 -6.76
N THR A 969 -21.27 -14.09 -7.98
CA THR A 969 -21.71 -14.94 -9.09
C THR A 969 -20.55 -15.10 -10.05
N LEU A 970 -20.10 -16.34 -10.22
CA LEU A 970 -19.09 -16.70 -11.21
C LEU A 970 -19.76 -17.16 -12.51
N ALA A 971 -19.05 -17.06 -13.62
CA ALA A 971 -19.35 -17.73 -14.87
C ALA A 971 -18.28 -18.80 -15.12
N LEU A 972 -18.70 -20.06 -15.28
CA LEU A 972 -17.84 -21.20 -15.59
C LEU A 972 -17.82 -21.43 -17.11
N ASP A 973 -16.62 -21.44 -17.65
CA ASP A 973 -16.31 -21.68 -19.07
C ASP A 973 -15.35 -22.88 -19.18
N SER A 974 -15.64 -23.79 -20.11
CA SER A 974 -14.82 -24.98 -20.38
C SER A 974 -14.65 -25.14 -21.89
N PRO A 975 -13.95 -24.20 -22.57
CA PRO A 975 -13.92 -24.15 -24.03
C PRO A 975 -13.31 -25.41 -24.66
N ASN A 976 -12.40 -26.07 -23.93
CA ASN A 976 -11.67 -27.26 -24.36
C ASN A 976 -12.24 -28.55 -23.77
N LEU A 977 -13.51 -28.56 -23.34
CA LEU A 977 -14.16 -29.78 -22.85
C LEU A 977 -14.16 -30.83 -23.95
N ALA A 978 -13.49 -31.96 -23.71
CA ALA A 978 -13.34 -33.02 -24.67
C ALA A 978 -14.65 -33.81 -24.79
N LEU A 979 -15.27 -33.74 -25.97
CA LEU A 979 -16.43 -34.56 -26.32
C LEU A 979 -16.00 -35.81 -27.11
N PRO A 980 -16.73 -36.94 -27.02
CA PRO A 980 -16.35 -38.21 -27.65
C PRO A 980 -16.12 -38.16 -29.17
N ASP A 981 -16.72 -37.19 -29.85
CA ASP A 981 -16.63 -36.95 -31.30
C ASP A 981 -15.66 -35.82 -31.67
N GLY A 982 -14.93 -35.27 -30.70
CA GLY A 982 -14.11 -34.08 -30.90
C GLY A 982 -14.91 -32.78 -31.08
N GLY A 983 -16.20 -32.76 -30.71
CA GLY A 983 -17.06 -31.58 -30.77
C GLY A 983 -17.64 -31.27 -32.16
N GLU A 984 -17.64 -32.23 -33.10
CA GLU A 984 -18.18 -32.03 -34.46
C GLU A 984 -19.72 -32.06 -34.53
N ILE A 985 -20.37 -32.81 -33.62
CA ILE A 985 -21.81 -33.13 -33.63
C ILE A 985 -22.41 -32.95 -32.22
N LEU A 986 -21.62 -33.16 -31.18
CA LEU A 986 -21.97 -32.95 -29.79
C LEU A 986 -21.62 -31.53 -29.34
N SER A 987 -22.48 -30.94 -28.52
CA SER A 987 -22.28 -29.64 -27.89
C SER A 987 -22.48 -29.75 -26.37
N HIS A 988 -21.87 -28.84 -25.61
CA HIS A 988 -22.05 -28.76 -24.16
C HIS A 988 -22.48 -27.35 -23.72
N ASN A 989 -23.05 -27.24 -22.52
CA ASN A 989 -23.57 -25.97 -21.98
C ASN A 989 -22.59 -25.21 -21.06
N LEU A 990 -21.34 -25.65 -20.96
CA LEU A 990 -20.31 -25.00 -20.12
C LEU A 990 -19.65 -23.81 -20.81
N TYR A 991 -20.48 -22.90 -21.30
CA TYR A 991 -20.10 -21.58 -21.77
C TYR A 991 -20.89 -20.56 -20.96
N ASN A 992 -20.19 -19.68 -20.25
CA ASN A 992 -20.75 -18.67 -19.35
C ASN A 992 -21.78 -19.25 -18.33
N TYR A 993 -21.52 -20.47 -17.83
CA TYR A 993 -22.44 -21.18 -16.95
C TYR A 993 -22.49 -20.50 -15.56
N PRO A 994 -23.66 -20.04 -15.07
CA PRO A 994 -23.73 -19.29 -13.82
C PRO A 994 -23.49 -20.16 -12.59
N LEU A 995 -22.57 -19.73 -11.73
CA LEU A 995 -22.20 -20.41 -10.49
C LEU A 995 -22.25 -19.41 -9.30
N PRO A 996 -23.39 -19.29 -8.61
CA PRO A 996 -23.51 -18.42 -7.44
C PRO A 996 -22.85 -19.04 -6.20
N LEU A 997 -22.04 -18.25 -5.49
CA LEU A 997 -21.33 -18.65 -4.29
C LEU A 997 -21.55 -17.63 -3.16
N THR A 998 -21.81 -18.14 -1.96
CA THR A 998 -21.73 -17.38 -0.71
C THR A 998 -20.44 -17.79 -0.03
N LEU A 999 -19.51 -16.85 0.14
CA LEU A 999 -18.17 -17.12 0.67
C LEU A 999 -17.99 -16.45 2.03
N VAL A 1000 -17.45 -17.21 2.98
CA VAL A 1000 -17.17 -16.76 4.35
C VAL A 1000 -15.85 -17.35 4.83
N GLY A 1001 -15.08 -16.59 5.61
CA GLY A 1001 -13.90 -17.12 6.29
C GLY A 1001 -13.01 -16.06 6.94
N ASP A 1002 -12.02 -16.53 7.68
CA ASP A 1002 -11.22 -15.73 8.59
C ASP A 1002 -10.18 -14.86 7.86
N ILE A 1003 -9.87 -13.71 8.45
CA ILE A 1003 -8.71 -12.88 8.10
C ILE A 1003 -7.66 -13.04 9.19
N THR A 1004 -6.42 -13.34 8.81
CA THR A 1004 -5.29 -13.44 9.74
C THR A 1004 -4.17 -12.51 9.31
N PHE A 1005 -3.63 -11.71 10.23
CA PHE A 1005 -2.46 -10.88 9.99
C PHE A 1005 -1.22 -11.51 10.63
N PHE A 1006 -0.13 -11.55 9.88
CA PHE A 1006 1.11 -12.21 10.30
C PHE A 1006 2.13 -11.24 10.87
N ASP A 1007 3.10 -11.78 11.58
CA ASP A 1007 4.22 -11.02 12.16
C ASP A 1007 5.17 -10.40 11.11
N ASP A 1008 4.99 -10.71 9.83
CA ASP A 1008 5.63 -10.08 8.69
C ASP A 1008 4.76 -9.03 7.97
N GLY A 1009 3.58 -8.75 8.53
CA GLY A 1009 2.61 -7.76 8.07
C GLY A 1009 1.75 -8.22 6.91
N ARG A 1010 2.02 -9.36 6.26
CA ARG A 1010 1.09 -9.90 5.25
C ARG A 1010 -0.22 -10.32 5.90
N MET A 1011 -1.30 -10.15 5.15
CA MET A 1011 -2.66 -10.56 5.53
C MET A 1011 -3.06 -11.79 4.72
N GLN A 1012 -3.57 -12.81 5.40
CA GLN A 1012 -4.21 -13.98 4.81
C GLN A 1012 -5.72 -13.88 4.91
N ILE A 1013 -6.43 -14.27 3.86
CA ILE A 1013 -7.89 -14.35 3.82
C ILE A 1013 -8.28 -15.75 3.36
N GLU A 1014 -8.90 -16.51 4.26
CA GLU A 1014 -9.46 -17.82 3.96
C GLU A 1014 -10.95 -17.64 3.63
N GLN A 1015 -11.47 -18.38 2.64
CA GLN A 1015 -12.88 -18.35 2.25
C GLN A 1015 -13.36 -19.74 1.89
N ARG A 1016 -14.54 -20.11 2.40
CA ARG A 1016 -15.24 -21.35 2.07
C ARG A 1016 -16.66 -21.08 1.64
N ASN A 1017 -17.17 -21.89 0.71
CA ASN A 1017 -18.53 -21.76 0.23
C ASN A 1017 -19.55 -22.25 1.29
N GLN A 1018 -20.57 -21.45 1.53
CA GLN A 1018 -21.66 -21.71 2.49
C GLN A 1018 -22.93 -22.24 1.82
N ASN A 1019 -22.88 -22.41 0.49
CA ASN A 1019 -24.00 -22.87 -0.33
C ASN A 1019 -23.53 -23.97 -1.29
N VAL A 1020 -24.48 -24.79 -1.75
CA VAL A 1020 -24.25 -25.88 -2.70
C VAL A 1020 -24.76 -25.44 -4.09
N PRO A 1021 -23.90 -24.91 -4.97
CA PRO A 1021 -24.33 -24.55 -6.32
C PRO A 1021 -24.44 -25.82 -7.20
N PRO A 1022 -25.59 -26.05 -7.87
CA PRO A 1022 -25.71 -27.14 -8.83
C PRO A 1022 -24.98 -26.81 -10.14
N ILE A 1023 -24.25 -27.78 -10.68
CA ILE A 1023 -23.57 -27.71 -11.98
C ILE A 1023 -24.11 -28.83 -12.87
N ASN A 1024 -25.11 -28.52 -13.67
CA ASN A 1024 -25.73 -29.48 -14.59
C ASN A 1024 -25.01 -29.42 -15.94
N VAL A 1025 -24.04 -30.32 -16.15
CA VAL A 1025 -23.36 -30.45 -17.43
C VAL A 1025 -24.27 -31.18 -18.40
N LEU A 1026 -24.72 -30.48 -19.43
CA LEU A 1026 -25.59 -31.00 -20.48
C LEU A 1026 -24.77 -31.18 -21.75
N VAL A 1027 -24.74 -32.40 -22.28
CA VAL A 1027 -24.18 -32.71 -23.60
C VAL A 1027 -25.35 -33.05 -24.53
N ASN A 1028 -25.53 -32.25 -25.57
CA ASN A 1028 -26.63 -32.34 -26.52
C ASN A 1028 -26.12 -32.72 -27.92
N LEU A 1029 -26.93 -33.46 -28.65
CA LEU A 1029 -26.72 -33.75 -30.06
C LEU A 1029 -27.29 -32.62 -30.91
N ASP A 1030 -26.44 -31.91 -31.67
CA ASP A 1030 -26.91 -30.89 -32.62
C ASP A 1030 -27.22 -31.54 -33.98
N ILE A 1031 -28.47 -32.01 -34.13
CA ILE A 1031 -28.95 -32.69 -35.34
C ILE A 1031 -29.19 -31.70 -36.50
N GLU A 1032 -29.48 -30.43 -36.20
CA GLU A 1032 -29.87 -29.44 -37.22
C GLU A 1032 -28.68 -28.97 -38.06
N SER A 1033 -27.49 -28.82 -37.47
CA SER A 1033 -26.28 -28.41 -38.18
C SER A 1033 -25.69 -29.51 -39.07
N THR A 1034 -25.83 -30.78 -38.69
CA THR A 1034 -25.24 -31.92 -39.40
C THR A 1034 -26.07 -32.42 -40.59
N LEU A 1035 -27.41 -32.36 -40.52
CA LEU A 1035 -28.28 -33.03 -41.51
C LEU A 1035 -29.03 -32.06 -42.44
N GLY A 1036 -29.03 -30.75 -42.15
CA GLY A 1036 -29.83 -29.77 -42.88
C GLY A 1036 -31.35 -30.05 -42.84
N PRO A 1037 -32.20 -29.24 -43.51
CA PRO A 1037 -33.66 -29.31 -43.34
C PRO A 1037 -34.32 -30.52 -44.05
N VAL A 1038 -33.61 -31.63 -44.30
CA VAL A 1038 -34.08 -32.75 -45.12
C VAL A 1038 -34.06 -34.07 -44.35
N GLY A 1039 -35.14 -34.32 -43.60
CA GLY A 1039 -35.68 -35.65 -43.32
C GLY A 1039 -34.85 -36.55 -42.40
N SER A 1040 -35.16 -36.52 -41.10
CA SER A 1040 -34.71 -37.48 -40.10
C SER A 1040 -35.13 -38.91 -40.46
N THR A 1041 -34.17 -39.80 -40.77
CA THR A 1041 -34.42 -41.24 -40.83
C THR A 1041 -33.89 -41.94 -39.58
N VAL A 1042 -34.47 -43.11 -39.25
CA VAL A 1042 -34.07 -43.95 -38.10
C VAL A 1042 -32.60 -44.37 -38.19
N ASP A 1043 -32.07 -44.55 -39.41
CA ASP A 1043 -30.66 -44.89 -39.64
C ASP A 1043 -29.70 -43.75 -39.26
N ASP A 1044 -30.13 -42.48 -39.39
CA ASP A 1044 -29.33 -41.30 -39.01
C ASP A 1044 -29.27 -41.14 -37.49
N LEU A 1045 -30.35 -41.45 -36.78
CA LEU A 1045 -30.42 -41.45 -35.32
C LEU A 1045 -29.61 -42.61 -34.70
N VAL A 1046 -29.59 -43.77 -35.36
CA VAL A 1046 -28.73 -44.91 -34.98
C VAL A 1046 -27.25 -44.55 -35.14
N ASN A 1047 -26.87 -43.87 -36.23
CA ASN A 1047 -25.49 -43.37 -36.40
C ASN A 1047 -25.12 -42.34 -35.32
N ALA A 1048 -26.02 -41.43 -34.97
CA ALA A 1048 -25.83 -40.46 -33.89
C ALA A 1048 -25.67 -41.12 -32.50
N ILE A 1049 -26.37 -42.21 -32.22
CA ILE A 1049 -26.20 -42.98 -30.98
C ILE A 1049 -24.89 -43.80 -30.99
N THR A 1050 -24.44 -44.25 -32.16
CA THR A 1050 -23.15 -44.93 -32.30
C THR A 1050 -21.98 -44.02 -31.92
N ILE A 1051 -22.12 -42.72 -32.15
CA ILE A 1051 -21.17 -41.67 -31.73
C ILE A 1051 -21.09 -41.56 -30.20
N PHE A 1052 -22.23 -41.60 -29.50
CA PHE A 1052 -22.21 -41.65 -28.03
C PHE A 1052 -21.55 -42.95 -27.53
N THR A 1053 -21.84 -44.12 -28.09
CA THR A 1053 -21.41 -45.39 -27.48
C THR A 1053 -19.93 -45.77 -27.67
N GLY A 1054 -19.16 -45.03 -28.47
CA GLY A 1054 -17.79 -45.40 -28.83
C GLY A 1054 -17.72 -46.69 -29.68
N ASP A 1055 -16.63 -46.85 -30.41
CA ASP A 1055 -16.38 -47.87 -31.44
C ASP A 1055 -16.91 -49.30 -31.12
N LEU A 1056 -18.12 -49.60 -31.59
CA LEU A 1056 -18.69 -50.95 -31.71
C LEU A 1056 -18.80 -51.32 -33.19
N THR A 1057 -17.70 -51.20 -33.95
CA THR A 1057 -17.68 -51.54 -35.39
C THR A 1057 -17.62 -53.04 -35.69
N GLU A 1058 -17.54 -53.93 -34.70
CA GLU A 1058 -17.72 -55.37 -34.94
C GLU A 1058 -19.21 -55.75 -35.00
N SER A 1059 -19.76 -55.63 -36.22
CA SER A 1059 -21.01 -56.27 -36.68
C SER A 1059 -22.33 -55.68 -36.16
N LEU A 1060 -22.70 -54.50 -36.66
CA LEU A 1060 -24.11 -54.06 -36.68
C LEU A 1060 -24.81 -54.63 -37.92
N ASP A 1061 -25.54 -55.75 -37.76
CA ASP A 1061 -26.67 -56.07 -38.63
C ASP A 1061 -27.74 -54.96 -38.44
N PRO A 1062 -28.53 -54.60 -39.47
CA PRO A 1062 -29.55 -53.55 -39.33
C PRO A 1062 -30.46 -53.86 -38.14
N VAL A 1063 -30.49 -52.94 -37.18
CA VAL A 1063 -31.21 -53.06 -35.91
C VAL A 1063 -32.66 -53.42 -36.21
N THR A 1064 -33.05 -54.65 -35.87
CA THR A 1064 -34.44 -55.09 -35.90
C THR A 1064 -34.96 -55.02 -34.46
N CYS A 1065 -36.04 -54.26 -34.24
CA CYS A 1065 -36.65 -54.13 -32.91
C CYS A 1065 -36.85 -55.53 -32.29
N GLY A 1066 -36.20 -55.80 -31.16
CA GLY A 1066 -36.38 -57.02 -30.36
C GLY A 1066 -35.33 -58.14 -30.52
N ALA A 1067 -34.12 -57.90 -31.03
CA ALA A 1067 -33.09 -58.94 -31.07
C ALA A 1067 -31.64 -58.43 -30.96
N THR A 1068 -31.20 -58.03 -29.77
CA THR A 1068 -29.77 -57.92 -29.45
C THR A 1068 -29.49 -58.50 -28.05
N ASP A 1069 -28.54 -59.44 -27.95
CA ASP A 1069 -28.03 -60.00 -26.68
C ASP A 1069 -27.00 -59.06 -26.00
N VAL A 1070 -26.95 -57.78 -26.42
CA VAL A 1070 -26.09 -56.73 -25.86
C VAL A 1070 -26.97 -55.83 -24.99
N PRO A 1071 -26.76 -55.78 -23.66
CA PRO A 1071 -27.72 -55.18 -22.73
C PRO A 1071 -28.06 -53.71 -23.02
N LEU A 1072 -27.10 -52.93 -23.53
CA LEU A 1072 -27.26 -51.49 -23.74
C LEU A 1072 -27.90 -51.17 -25.10
N LEU A 1073 -27.41 -51.78 -26.19
CA LEU A 1073 -27.96 -51.63 -27.55
C LEU A 1073 -29.42 -52.12 -27.64
N GLY A 1074 -29.79 -53.13 -26.85
CA GLY A 1074 -31.18 -53.58 -26.72
C GLY A 1074 -32.09 -52.55 -26.03
N ILE A 1075 -31.58 -51.81 -25.04
CA ILE A 1075 -32.32 -50.74 -24.34
C ILE A 1075 -32.52 -49.53 -25.26
N PHE A 1076 -31.48 -49.08 -25.97
CA PHE A 1076 -31.61 -47.99 -26.95
C PHE A 1076 -32.57 -48.36 -28.09
N ALA A 1077 -32.49 -49.59 -28.60
CA ALA A 1077 -33.39 -50.05 -29.66
C ALA A 1077 -34.85 -50.16 -29.20
N ASP A 1078 -35.13 -50.60 -27.97
CA ASP A 1078 -36.51 -50.72 -27.46
C ASP A 1078 -37.16 -49.35 -27.19
N VAL A 1079 -36.41 -48.37 -26.68
CA VAL A 1079 -36.91 -47.00 -26.42
C VAL A 1079 -37.28 -46.28 -27.73
N LEU A 1080 -36.44 -46.41 -28.76
CA LEU A 1080 -36.66 -45.84 -30.10
C LEU A 1080 -37.85 -46.46 -30.84
N CYS A 1081 -38.22 -47.71 -30.55
CA CYS A 1081 -39.36 -48.37 -31.18
C CYS A 1081 -40.70 -48.05 -30.48
N THR A 1082 -40.70 -47.35 -29.34
CA THR A 1082 -41.92 -47.09 -28.54
C THR A 1082 -42.45 -45.66 -28.59
N GLU A 1083 -41.64 -44.64 -28.92
CA GLU A 1083 -42.10 -43.26 -28.99
C GLU A 1083 -41.86 -42.67 -30.38
N ASN A 1084 -42.96 -42.36 -31.09
CA ASN A 1084 -42.94 -41.92 -32.48
C ASN A 1084 -43.56 -40.51 -32.63
N GLU A 1085 -43.61 -39.71 -31.55
CA GLU A 1085 -44.29 -38.40 -31.55
C GLU A 1085 -43.64 -37.28 -30.72
N SER A 1086 -42.36 -37.36 -30.30
CA SER A 1086 -41.69 -36.19 -29.73
C SER A 1086 -40.36 -35.91 -30.42
N ASP A 1087 -40.12 -34.62 -30.68
CA ASP A 1087 -38.87 -34.02 -31.18
C ASP A 1087 -37.73 -34.14 -30.13
N GLU A 1088 -37.62 -35.28 -29.45
CA GLU A 1088 -36.75 -35.46 -28.28
C GLU A 1088 -35.33 -35.80 -28.69
N VAL A 1089 -34.49 -34.77 -28.66
CA VAL A 1089 -33.03 -34.84 -28.81
C VAL A 1089 -32.44 -35.67 -27.68
N ALA A 1090 -31.61 -36.67 -28.01
CA ALA A 1090 -30.85 -37.43 -27.02
C ALA A 1090 -29.87 -36.50 -26.28
N SER A 1091 -30.04 -36.35 -24.96
CA SER A 1091 -29.21 -35.52 -24.08
C SER A 1091 -28.57 -36.39 -22.97
N LEU A 1092 -27.30 -36.11 -22.67
CA LEU A 1092 -26.60 -36.63 -21.48
C LEU A 1092 -26.53 -35.50 -20.44
N LEU A 1093 -27.06 -35.76 -19.25
CA LEU A 1093 -26.97 -34.86 -18.09
C LEU A 1093 -26.05 -35.50 -17.05
N ILE A 1094 -24.98 -34.79 -16.72
CA ILE A 1094 -24.08 -35.10 -15.62
C ILE A 1094 -24.31 -34.05 -14.52
N PRO A 1095 -25.02 -34.38 -13.44
CA PRO A 1095 -25.25 -33.45 -12.34
C PRO A 1095 -24.02 -33.44 -11.42
N LEU A 1096 -23.28 -32.34 -11.44
CA LEU A 1096 -22.16 -32.07 -10.54
C LEU A 1096 -22.59 -31.11 -9.42
N GLU A 1097 -21.95 -31.22 -8.27
CA GLU A 1097 -22.14 -30.30 -7.15
C GLU A 1097 -20.82 -30.10 -6.38
N ILE A 1098 -20.70 -28.91 -5.80
CA ILE A 1098 -19.69 -28.57 -4.80
C ILE A 1098 -20.42 -28.45 -3.48
N GLN A 1099 -20.17 -29.35 -2.52
CA GLN A 1099 -20.84 -29.32 -1.22
C GLN A 1099 -20.43 -28.08 -0.42
N GLU A 1100 -21.18 -27.79 0.65
CA GLU A 1100 -20.78 -26.76 1.62
C GLU A 1100 -19.36 -27.08 2.14
N GLU A 1101 -18.51 -26.06 2.22
CA GLU A 1101 -17.09 -26.15 2.61
C GLU A 1101 -16.15 -26.87 1.61
N ASP A 1102 -16.66 -27.42 0.50
CA ASP A 1102 -15.88 -28.15 -0.52
C ASP A 1102 -15.19 -27.24 -1.56
N LEU A 1103 -15.33 -25.92 -1.48
CA LEU A 1103 -14.50 -24.94 -2.17
C LEU A 1103 -13.73 -24.14 -1.12
N TYR A 1104 -12.41 -24.08 -1.26
CA TYR A 1104 -11.54 -23.36 -0.34
C TYR A 1104 -10.61 -22.41 -1.10
N LEU A 1105 -10.84 -21.10 -0.95
CA LEU A 1105 -9.93 -20.06 -1.43
C LEU A 1105 -9.04 -19.58 -0.27
N ASN A 1106 -7.76 -19.38 -0.56
CA ASN A 1106 -6.81 -18.86 0.41
C ASN A 1106 -5.92 -17.81 -0.27
N PHE A 1107 -6.14 -16.55 0.11
CA PHE A 1107 -5.43 -15.40 -0.43
C PHE A 1107 -4.41 -14.86 0.56
N ILE A 1108 -3.32 -14.31 0.03
CA ILE A 1108 -2.33 -13.56 0.78
C ILE A 1108 -2.08 -12.20 0.12
N SER A 1109 -1.91 -11.16 0.93
CA SER A 1109 -1.50 -9.84 0.45
C SER A 1109 -0.05 -9.85 -0.04
N LEU A 1110 0.28 -8.91 -0.93
CA LEU A 1110 1.66 -8.71 -1.35
C LEU A 1110 2.55 -8.24 -0.19
N PRO A 1111 3.88 -8.46 -0.24
CA PRO A 1111 4.81 -7.91 0.75
C PRO A 1111 4.76 -6.37 0.82
N ILE A 1112 4.67 -5.83 2.04
CA ILE A 1112 4.42 -4.40 2.34
C ILE A 1112 5.54 -3.46 1.85
N LYS A 1113 6.78 -3.94 1.77
CA LYS A 1113 7.97 -3.14 1.44
C LYS A 1113 8.73 -3.65 0.22
N GLU A 1114 8.00 -4.17 -0.76
CA GLU A 1114 8.59 -4.62 -2.01
C GLU A 1114 9.21 -3.45 -2.79
N ALA A 1115 10.46 -3.61 -3.23
CA ALA A 1115 11.11 -2.70 -4.16
C ALA A 1115 11.08 -3.32 -5.57
N PRO A 1116 10.80 -2.54 -6.63
CA PRO A 1116 10.86 -3.08 -7.99
C PRO A 1116 12.31 -3.43 -8.37
N GLU A 1117 12.48 -4.46 -9.20
CA GLU A 1117 13.80 -4.87 -9.72
C GLU A 1117 14.32 -3.87 -10.76
N VAL A 1118 13.41 -3.18 -11.48
CA VAL A 1118 13.74 -2.13 -12.45
C VAL A 1118 12.71 -1.01 -12.39
N ARG A 1119 13.18 0.25 -12.45
CA ARG A 1119 12.36 1.47 -12.59
C ARG A 1119 12.80 2.19 -13.86
N ARG A 1120 12.01 2.14 -14.94
CA ARG A 1120 12.33 2.79 -16.22
C ARG A 1120 11.11 3.21 -17.00
#